data_AF-A0A942HS41-F1
#
_entry.id   AF-A0A942HS41-F1
#
_cell.length_a   1.000
_cell.length_b   1.000
_cell.length_c   1.000
_cell.angle_alpha   90.00
_cell.angle_beta   90.00
_cell.angle_gamma   90.00
#
_symmetry.space_group_name_H-M   'P 1'
#
loop_
_entity.id
_entity.type
_entity.pdbx_description
1 polymer ?
#
loop_
_entity_poly.entity_id
_entity_poly.type
_entity_poly.pdbx_seq_one_letter_code
_entity_poly.pdbx_strand_id
1 'polypeptide(L)'
;MKYLKNAFKGRGNGISLTKFKSPRLQKHTRSRKGSTLALIAAVTVGLVTALIFFFLNYARLLGSNAEQKKAIESAALTAATDVGNIVLNTSEFGYVSLSDQAPIGKGTTAGDLYYLPVRGINTLVGTARLDAIIADKMPNSGIMSKLAQNDLNNTKSVITKLNAVITASLTAAGSPKAIDRDGNPINVYLDAENAYKQNIIRMSGSASYVPNSLVMTLGSLQNPTETNIPVPVPTATAPVPANQQADGFYKSFMNIPYNAVDYVFGGIGSAVRLVDTRDFVTTVPGLAYQVPTIVKAEADEIIKTSQTPNGATFHVAACAQPASVFDPKPAPGALAIEFPDGALPEFTQPEDLMTFPGLNTGNSATTDIETSTNGDYLVDPASGMSTTPDPWPSNIAGPTMRSIWQCTLYDWIRRAGTKADIDQTLAMQTTKFGPSNPPTDWLAQLDPAINTITNITALLGAQKIPFGVMQLYKWNSSGGIVFKTMPISPYPYEVVSENQLYAEVDGNKEAYQSATLGTIPFLGLIIPSIDDKGKGKVKNLKGDVIFLDKIDVYIRDQCRNQGTISGGKHGGEPMDDTLVTVNPLRKGSPFGSDNPPGSDKLIGEGIGGDKGSGGYGCGPKGSGSPPLLSAQSDFGDPVPQIPPAPFVQYSKGSAPGATRPTYRTTGLCGSIRFRREVQVKGQIASVLGTVLYKDVGYIGQKPATPTKTYFTSDPTDVTDNFGDK
;
A
#
# COMPACT_ATOMS: atom_id res chain seq x y z
N MET A 1 29.99 15.82 -55.76
CA MET A 1 31.01 16.89 -55.76
C MET A 1 32.37 16.18 -55.75
N LYS A 2 33.20 16.26 -56.81
CA LYS A 2 34.27 17.28 -57.07
C LYS A 2 35.21 17.45 -55.87
N TYR A 3 36.56 17.51 -55.96
CA TYR A 3 37.57 17.47 -57.06
C TYR A 3 38.97 17.31 -56.36
N LEU A 4 40.11 16.91 -56.95
CA LEU A 4 40.48 16.22 -58.19
C LEU A 4 41.90 15.59 -57.98
N LYS A 5 42.50 14.93 -58.99
CA LYS A 5 43.88 14.39 -59.02
C LYS A 5 44.82 15.28 -59.87
N ASN A 6 46.12 15.06 -59.68
CA ASN A 6 47.22 15.12 -60.68
C ASN A 6 47.94 16.44 -61.08
N ALA A 7 49.27 16.28 -61.12
CA ALA A 7 50.26 16.73 -62.11
C ALA A 7 50.68 18.21 -62.19
N PHE A 8 52.00 18.42 -62.19
CA PHE A 8 52.69 19.07 -63.31
C PHE A 8 54.09 18.48 -63.53
N LYS A 9 54.54 18.46 -64.80
CA LYS A 9 55.80 17.88 -65.25
C LYS A 9 56.43 18.86 -66.25
N GLY A 10 57.64 19.34 -65.98
CA GLY A 10 58.37 20.28 -66.85
C GLY A 10 59.77 19.79 -67.17
N ARG A 11 60.08 19.63 -68.46
CA ARG A 11 61.43 19.34 -68.98
C ARG A 11 62.05 20.61 -69.56
N GLY A 12 63.36 20.78 -69.39
CA GLY A 12 64.19 21.72 -70.14
C GLY A 12 65.61 21.12 -70.28
N ASN A 13 66.14 21.06 -71.50
CA ASN A 13 67.38 20.35 -71.82
C ASN A 13 68.61 21.28 -71.87
N GLY A 14 69.80 20.72 -71.63
CA GLY A 14 70.91 20.91 -72.58
C GLY A 14 72.31 21.24 -72.03
N ILE A 15 73.28 20.38 -72.38
CA ILE A 15 74.69 20.72 -72.79
C ILE A 15 75.61 21.24 -71.64
N SER A 16 76.92 20.89 -71.51
CA SER A 16 77.78 19.77 -71.96
C SER A 16 79.17 19.90 -71.26
N LEU A 17 80.04 18.90 -71.43
CA LEU A 17 81.53 18.93 -71.27
C LEU A 17 82.20 19.02 -69.88
N THR A 18 82.67 17.84 -69.43
CA THR A 18 84.04 17.52 -68.96
C THR A 18 84.86 18.51 -68.09
N LYS A 19 85.30 18.02 -66.91
CA LYS A 19 86.75 17.81 -66.60
C LYS A 19 86.99 17.02 -65.30
N PHE A 20 87.92 16.06 -65.36
CA PHE A 20 88.57 15.46 -64.18
C PHE A 20 89.40 16.52 -63.43
N LYS A 21 89.37 16.50 -62.07
CA LYS A 21 90.53 16.83 -61.24
C LYS A 21 90.43 16.21 -59.83
N SER A 22 91.61 15.92 -59.27
CA SER A 22 91.90 15.08 -58.11
C SER A 22 91.57 15.74 -56.74
N PRO A 23 91.53 14.97 -55.63
CA PRO A 23 90.93 15.43 -54.38
C PRO A 23 91.80 16.42 -53.61
N ARG A 24 91.18 17.48 -53.08
CA ARG A 24 91.78 18.35 -52.06
C ARG A 24 91.42 17.83 -50.67
N LEU A 25 92.42 17.30 -49.97
CA LEU A 25 92.37 17.05 -48.53
C LEU A 25 92.02 18.33 -47.78
N GLN A 26 90.77 18.45 -47.30
CA GLN A 26 90.40 19.50 -46.35
C GLN A 26 91.00 19.19 -44.98
N LYS A 27 91.92 20.06 -44.55
CA LYS A 27 92.65 19.97 -43.31
C LYS A 27 91.72 20.34 -42.14
N HIS A 28 91.10 19.35 -41.50
CA HIS A 28 90.25 19.58 -40.32
C HIS A 28 91.07 20.16 -39.16
N THR A 29 90.96 21.47 -38.94
CA THR A 29 91.35 22.13 -37.69
C THR A 29 90.42 21.68 -36.57
N ARG A 30 90.86 20.72 -35.75
CA ARG A 30 90.16 20.32 -34.52
C ARG A 30 90.13 21.48 -33.52
N SER A 31 88.97 22.09 -33.35
CA SER A 31 88.69 22.97 -32.21
C SER A 31 88.83 22.19 -30.90
N ARG A 32 89.79 22.57 -30.05
CA ARG A 32 89.88 22.13 -28.64
C ARG A 32 88.94 22.94 -27.72
N LYS A 33 87.69 23.11 -28.15
CA LYS A 33 86.51 23.47 -27.36
C LYS A 33 85.32 22.85 -28.11
N GLY A 34 84.67 21.78 -27.69
CA GLY A 34 84.67 21.03 -26.43
C GLY A 34 83.31 20.32 -26.43
N SER A 35 83.30 18.99 -26.38
CA SER A 35 82.11 18.16 -26.70
C SER A 35 80.92 18.29 -25.72
N THR A 36 81.00 19.24 -24.79
CA THR A 36 80.08 19.44 -23.67
C THR A 36 78.66 19.77 -24.11
N LEU A 37 78.48 20.62 -25.14
CA LEU A 37 77.13 20.98 -25.62
C LEU A 37 76.39 19.77 -26.22
N ALA A 38 77.10 18.94 -26.99
CA ALA A 38 76.56 17.71 -27.57
C ALA A 38 76.27 16.65 -26.49
N LEU A 39 77.13 16.55 -25.47
CA LEU A 39 76.93 15.66 -24.33
C LEU A 39 75.70 16.10 -23.51
N ILE A 40 75.57 17.39 -23.21
CA ILE A 40 74.40 17.95 -22.51
C ILE A 40 73.13 17.67 -23.32
N ALA A 41 73.11 17.99 -24.62
CA ALA A 41 71.96 17.72 -25.47
C ALA A 41 71.57 16.23 -25.50
N ALA A 42 72.55 15.32 -25.61
CA ALA A 42 72.30 13.88 -25.58
C ALA A 42 71.74 13.39 -24.23
N VAL A 43 72.27 13.90 -23.10
CA VAL A 43 71.76 13.58 -21.75
C VAL A 43 70.37 14.15 -21.54
N THR A 44 70.09 15.39 -21.97
CA THR A 44 68.76 15.99 -21.88
C THR A 44 67.74 15.24 -22.74
N VAL A 45 68.08 14.89 -23.99
CA VAL A 45 67.20 14.08 -24.85
C VAL A 45 66.98 12.69 -24.25
N GLY A 46 68.01 12.06 -23.67
CA GLY A 46 67.88 10.78 -22.97
C GLY A 46 66.92 10.85 -21.77
N LEU A 47 67.08 11.87 -20.91
CA LEU A 47 66.19 12.10 -19.76
C LEU A 47 64.75 12.41 -20.19
N VAL A 48 64.56 13.28 -21.19
CA VAL A 48 63.23 13.61 -21.73
C VAL A 48 62.57 12.36 -22.33
N THR A 49 63.31 11.54 -23.07
CA THR A 49 62.81 10.28 -23.63
C THR A 49 62.40 9.30 -22.53
N ALA A 50 63.24 9.14 -21.48
CA ALA A 50 62.94 8.28 -20.34
C ALA A 50 61.71 8.76 -19.57
N LEU A 51 61.56 10.07 -19.36
CA LEU A 51 60.37 10.67 -18.74
C LEU A 51 59.11 10.47 -19.59
N ILE A 52 59.18 10.63 -20.91
CA ILE A 52 58.06 10.36 -21.81
C ILE A 52 57.60 8.89 -21.70
N PHE A 53 58.54 7.93 -21.72
CA PHE A 53 58.20 6.52 -21.51
C PHE A 53 57.63 6.24 -20.11
N PHE A 54 58.13 6.90 -19.07
CA PHE A 54 57.57 6.80 -17.72
C PHE A 54 56.12 7.32 -17.69
N PHE A 55 55.87 8.53 -18.18
CA PHE A 55 54.53 9.12 -18.20
C PHE A 55 53.53 8.32 -19.06
N LEU A 56 53.96 7.76 -20.21
CA LEU A 56 53.11 6.89 -21.02
C LEU A 56 52.73 5.59 -20.29
N ASN A 57 53.68 4.94 -19.62
CA ASN A 57 53.40 3.74 -18.83
C ASN A 57 52.55 4.04 -17.59
N TYR A 58 52.79 5.18 -16.93
CA TYR A 58 52.01 5.63 -15.77
C TYR A 58 50.57 6.00 -16.15
N ALA A 59 50.38 6.74 -17.24
CA ALA A 59 49.04 7.07 -17.76
C ALA A 59 48.26 5.81 -18.18
N ARG A 60 48.93 4.81 -18.76
CA ARG A 60 48.36 3.49 -19.06
C ARG A 60 47.95 2.73 -17.79
N LEU A 61 48.79 2.74 -16.76
CA LEU A 61 48.48 2.10 -15.47
C LEU A 61 47.28 2.77 -14.77
N LEU A 62 47.25 4.10 -14.72
CA LEU A 62 46.12 4.86 -14.18
C LEU A 62 44.84 4.64 -15.00
N GLY A 63 44.96 4.59 -16.33
CA GLY A 63 43.86 4.28 -17.25
C GLY A 63 43.22 2.94 -16.91
N SER A 64 44.00 1.85 -16.90
CA SER A 64 43.48 0.52 -16.58
C SER A 64 42.95 0.38 -15.15
N ASN A 65 43.54 1.07 -14.16
CA ASN A 65 42.97 1.10 -12.81
C ASN A 65 41.60 1.80 -12.77
N ALA A 66 41.45 2.93 -13.49
CA ALA A 66 40.18 3.65 -13.57
C ALA A 66 39.12 2.90 -14.41
N GLU A 67 39.53 2.15 -15.44
CA GLU A 67 38.68 1.23 -16.21
C GLU A 67 38.12 0.13 -15.28
N GLN A 68 39.00 -0.56 -14.53
CA GLN A 68 38.63 -1.62 -13.59
C GLN A 68 37.70 -1.15 -12.48
N LYS A 69 38.01 0.00 -11.87
CA LYS A 69 37.19 0.57 -10.80
C LYS A 69 35.77 0.83 -11.28
N LYS A 70 35.58 1.41 -12.47
CA LYS A 70 34.26 1.61 -13.07
C LYS A 70 33.53 0.31 -13.40
N ALA A 71 34.24 -0.73 -13.84
CA ALA A 71 33.64 -2.03 -14.15
C ALA A 71 33.07 -2.71 -12.89
N ILE A 72 33.83 -2.73 -11.78
CA ILE A 72 33.34 -3.32 -10.51
C ILE A 72 32.27 -2.43 -9.84
N GLU A 73 32.38 -1.10 -9.95
CA GLU A 73 31.35 -0.17 -9.50
C GLU A 73 30.03 -0.39 -10.24
N SER A 74 30.06 -0.58 -11.57
CA SER A 74 28.85 -0.91 -12.34
C SER A 74 28.27 -2.26 -11.95
N ALA A 75 29.11 -3.29 -11.70
CA ALA A 75 28.64 -4.60 -11.26
C ALA A 75 27.92 -4.52 -9.91
N ALA A 76 28.48 -3.79 -8.94
CA ALA A 76 27.86 -3.57 -7.64
C ALA A 76 26.54 -2.80 -7.75
N LEU A 77 26.49 -1.73 -8.55
CA LEU A 77 25.27 -0.93 -8.77
C LEU A 77 24.14 -1.74 -9.42
N THR A 78 24.44 -2.55 -10.44
CA THR A 78 23.48 -3.47 -11.05
C THR A 78 22.97 -4.47 -10.01
N ALA A 79 23.88 -5.15 -9.30
CA ALA A 79 23.50 -6.12 -8.28
C ALA A 79 22.62 -5.53 -7.16
N ALA A 80 22.93 -4.32 -6.69
CA ALA A 80 22.11 -3.63 -5.68
C ALA A 80 20.74 -3.20 -6.22
N THR A 81 20.66 -2.85 -7.51
CA THR A 81 19.37 -2.54 -8.19
C THR A 81 18.51 -3.80 -8.27
N ASP A 82 19.08 -4.91 -8.72
CA ASP A 82 18.37 -6.18 -8.88
C ASP A 82 17.91 -6.73 -7.53
N VAL A 83 18.77 -6.70 -6.51
CA VAL A 83 18.45 -7.10 -5.13
C VAL A 83 17.36 -6.22 -4.51
N GLY A 84 17.33 -4.92 -4.85
CA GLY A 84 16.24 -4.00 -4.49
C GLY A 84 14.88 -4.35 -5.12
N ASN A 85 14.88 -5.08 -6.24
CA ASN A 85 13.69 -5.48 -6.99
C ASN A 85 13.19 -6.90 -6.68
N ILE A 86 13.93 -7.71 -5.90
CA ILE A 86 13.51 -9.06 -5.51
C ILE A 86 12.22 -9.00 -4.68
N VAL A 87 11.17 -9.69 -5.14
CA VAL A 87 9.87 -9.76 -4.45
C VAL A 87 9.66 -11.15 -3.86
N LEU A 88 9.21 -11.18 -2.60
CA LEU A 88 8.80 -12.38 -1.88
C LEU A 88 7.33 -12.25 -1.47
N ASN A 89 6.50 -13.25 -1.79
CA ASN A 89 5.13 -13.33 -1.26
C ASN A 89 5.12 -14.05 0.09
N THR A 90 4.41 -13.49 1.07
CA THR A 90 4.41 -13.90 2.47
C THR A 90 2.96 -13.97 2.99
N SER A 91 2.67 -14.91 3.88
CA SER A 91 1.35 -14.99 4.55
C SER A 91 1.11 -13.82 5.50
N GLU A 92 2.20 -13.21 6.00
CA GLU A 92 2.13 -12.17 7.02
C GLU A 92 1.80 -10.77 6.44
N PHE A 93 2.35 -10.41 5.27
CA PHE A 93 2.22 -9.06 4.69
C PHE A 93 1.95 -9.05 3.18
N GLY A 94 1.78 -10.22 2.55
CA GLY A 94 1.74 -10.33 1.10
C GLY A 94 3.11 -10.11 0.46
N TYR A 95 3.16 -9.30 -0.60
CA TYR A 95 4.38 -9.04 -1.35
C TYR A 95 5.31 -8.06 -0.62
N VAL A 96 6.53 -8.52 -0.33
CA VAL A 96 7.57 -7.78 0.39
C VAL A 96 8.87 -7.78 -0.41
N SER A 97 9.60 -6.67 -0.33
CA SER A 97 10.93 -6.50 -0.94
C SER A 97 11.81 -5.62 -0.04
N LEU A 98 13.03 -5.32 -0.48
CA LEU A 98 13.81 -4.24 0.13
C LEU A 98 13.20 -2.87 -0.21
N SER A 99 12.70 -2.71 -1.44
CA SER A 99 12.03 -1.50 -1.92
C SER A 99 10.51 -1.57 -1.73
N ASP A 100 9.91 -0.41 -1.47
CA ASP A 100 8.49 -0.20 -1.70
C ASP A 100 8.26 -0.13 -3.22
N GLN A 101 7.13 -0.67 -3.71
CA GLN A 101 6.75 -0.56 -5.12
C GLN A 101 5.24 -0.42 -5.26
N ALA A 102 4.81 0.54 -6.07
CA ALA A 102 3.40 0.81 -6.37
C ALA A 102 2.69 -0.42 -6.98
N PRO A 103 1.34 -0.53 -6.85
CA PRO A 103 0.53 -1.62 -7.39
C PRO A 103 0.43 -1.55 -8.94
N ILE A 104 1.52 -1.90 -9.62
CA ILE A 104 1.65 -1.94 -11.08
C ILE A 104 2.29 -3.23 -11.62
N GLY A 105 2.59 -4.20 -10.75
CA GLY A 105 3.37 -5.40 -11.07
C GLY A 105 2.53 -6.58 -11.55
N LYS A 106 2.84 -7.13 -12.74
CA LYS A 106 2.15 -8.30 -13.32
C LYS A 106 2.16 -9.54 -12.42
N GLY A 107 3.24 -9.76 -11.69
CA GLY A 107 3.40 -10.86 -10.73
C GLY A 107 2.71 -10.63 -9.39
N THR A 108 2.21 -9.42 -9.12
CA THR A 108 1.53 -9.04 -7.86
C THR A 108 0.00 -8.95 -7.99
N THR A 109 -0.60 -9.70 -8.92
CA THR A 109 -2.04 -9.65 -9.21
C THR A 109 -2.88 -10.48 -8.22
N ALA A 110 -3.96 -9.90 -7.68
CA ALA A 110 -4.96 -10.56 -6.83
C ALA A 110 -6.00 -11.35 -7.66
N GLY A 111 -6.84 -12.15 -6.98
CA GLY A 111 -7.87 -12.98 -7.62
C GLY A 111 -8.96 -12.19 -8.37
N ASP A 112 -9.19 -10.94 -7.96
CA ASP A 112 -10.08 -9.98 -8.63
C ASP A 112 -9.44 -9.20 -9.79
N LEU A 113 -8.23 -9.58 -10.21
CA LEU A 113 -7.46 -9.01 -11.33
C LEU A 113 -6.81 -7.65 -11.09
N TYR A 114 -6.88 -7.09 -9.87
CA TYR A 114 -6.14 -5.88 -9.51
C TYR A 114 -4.72 -6.18 -9.05
N TYR A 115 -3.80 -5.23 -9.28
CA TYR A 115 -2.45 -5.29 -8.72
C TYR A 115 -2.43 -4.95 -7.23
N LEU A 116 -1.59 -5.65 -6.48
CA LEU A 116 -1.25 -5.39 -5.08
C LEU A 116 0.12 -4.67 -4.98
N PRO A 117 0.33 -3.83 -3.95
CA PRO A 117 1.60 -3.17 -3.72
C PRO A 117 2.67 -4.14 -3.20
N VAL A 118 3.93 -3.78 -3.38
CA VAL A 118 5.07 -4.43 -2.72
C VAL A 118 5.52 -3.53 -1.58
N ARG A 119 5.61 -4.07 -0.36
CA ARG A 119 6.03 -3.30 0.82
C ARG A 119 7.54 -3.43 1.06
N GLY A 120 8.21 -2.32 1.29
CA GLY A 120 9.62 -2.29 1.65
C GLY A 120 9.85 -2.78 3.08
N ILE A 121 10.95 -3.51 3.29
CA ILE A 121 11.28 -4.07 4.61
C ILE A 121 11.46 -2.98 5.68
N ASN A 122 11.99 -1.84 5.27
CA ASN A 122 12.15 -0.65 6.10
C ASN A 122 10.80 0.00 6.47
N THR A 123 9.83 -0.03 5.55
CA THR A 123 8.45 0.41 5.81
C THR A 123 7.78 -0.50 6.83
N LEU A 124 7.92 -1.83 6.73
CA LEU A 124 7.38 -2.76 7.73
C LEU A 124 7.96 -2.52 9.14
N VAL A 125 9.27 -2.34 9.27
CA VAL A 125 9.92 -2.02 10.56
C VAL A 125 9.44 -0.66 11.09
N GLY A 126 9.32 0.34 10.22
CA GLY A 126 8.87 1.69 10.60
C GLY A 126 7.41 1.72 11.06
N THR A 127 6.51 1.04 10.34
CA THR A 127 5.09 0.89 10.69
C THR A 127 4.95 0.18 12.03
N ALA A 128 5.59 -0.98 12.22
CA ALA A 128 5.54 -1.70 13.49
C ALA A 128 6.09 -0.88 14.68
N ARG A 129 7.05 0.02 14.45
CA ARG A 129 7.53 0.97 15.47
C ARG A 129 6.51 2.07 15.76
N LEU A 130 5.88 2.62 14.72
CA LEU A 130 4.88 3.69 14.84
C LEU A 130 3.59 3.19 15.50
N ASP A 131 3.12 2.01 15.12
CA ASP A 131 1.95 1.35 15.70
C ASP A 131 2.19 1.01 17.18
N ALA A 132 3.41 0.61 17.55
CA ALA A 132 3.78 0.40 18.95
C ALA A 132 3.79 1.71 19.78
N ILE A 133 4.18 2.84 19.16
CA ILE A 133 4.11 4.17 19.78
C ILE A 133 2.65 4.59 19.95
N ILE A 134 1.84 4.49 18.90
CA ILE A 134 0.41 4.86 18.93
C ILE A 134 -0.32 4.00 19.97
N ALA A 135 -0.07 2.69 20.01
CA ALA A 135 -0.62 1.81 21.03
C ALA A 135 -0.20 2.24 22.45
N ASP A 136 1.08 2.48 22.71
CA ASP A 136 1.57 2.92 24.03
C ASP A 136 0.96 4.26 24.50
N LYS A 137 0.59 5.16 23.58
CA LYS A 137 -0.05 6.44 23.91
C LYS A 137 -1.58 6.40 23.94
N MET A 138 -2.21 5.44 23.25
CA MET A 138 -3.66 5.33 23.17
C MET A 138 -4.24 4.72 24.46
N PRO A 139 -5.31 5.29 25.05
CA PRO A 139 -5.94 4.71 26.23
C PRO A 139 -6.56 3.33 25.93
N ASN A 140 -6.50 2.43 26.90
CA ASN A 140 -7.10 1.08 26.85
C ASN A 140 -6.61 0.15 25.71
N SER A 141 -5.47 0.47 25.10
CA SER A 141 -4.92 -0.11 23.87
C SER A 141 -4.19 -1.45 23.99
N GLY A 142 -4.25 -2.15 25.14
CA GLY A 142 -3.34 -3.27 25.44
C GLY A 142 -3.34 -4.44 24.45
N ILE A 143 -4.39 -4.55 23.62
CA ILE A 143 -4.48 -5.48 22.48
C ILE A 143 -3.70 -4.98 21.27
N MET A 144 -3.80 -3.70 20.95
CA MET A 144 -3.03 -3.03 19.90
C MET A 144 -1.52 -3.14 20.15
N SER A 145 -1.09 -3.04 21.41
CA SER A 145 0.32 -3.27 21.79
C SER A 145 0.79 -4.71 21.48
N LYS A 146 -0.08 -5.71 21.65
CA LYS A 146 0.23 -7.10 21.29
C LYS A 146 0.25 -7.30 19.77
N LEU A 147 -0.61 -6.62 19.03
CA LEU A 147 -0.64 -6.66 17.57
C LEU A 147 0.62 -6.01 16.98
N ALA A 148 1.05 -4.85 17.48
CA ALA A 148 2.32 -4.22 17.10
C ALA A 148 3.53 -5.14 17.34
N GLN A 149 3.52 -5.87 18.48
CA GLN A 149 4.56 -6.86 18.77
C GLN A 149 4.51 -8.07 17.82
N ASN A 150 3.31 -8.52 17.41
CA ASN A 150 3.14 -9.57 16.40
C ASN A 150 3.70 -9.13 15.05
N ASP A 151 3.37 -7.93 14.59
CA ASP A 151 3.84 -7.43 13.30
C ASP A 151 5.36 -7.19 13.28
N LEU A 152 5.97 -6.78 14.40
CA LEU A 152 7.44 -6.75 14.50
C LEU A 152 8.06 -8.15 14.42
N ASN A 153 7.43 -9.16 15.05
CA ASN A 153 7.92 -10.55 15.01
C ASN A 153 7.77 -11.15 13.60
N ASN A 154 6.64 -10.90 12.96
CA ASN A 154 6.39 -11.24 11.55
C ASN A 154 7.41 -10.54 10.64
N THR A 155 7.72 -9.26 10.89
CA THR A 155 8.72 -8.52 10.11
C THR A 155 10.12 -9.15 10.25
N LYS A 156 10.52 -9.56 11.46
CA LYS A 156 11.79 -10.30 11.70
C LYS A 156 11.83 -11.65 10.99
N SER A 157 10.71 -12.37 10.94
CA SER A 157 10.53 -13.59 10.14
C SER A 157 10.73 -13.30 8.65
N VAL A 158 10.09 -12.26 8.12
CA VAL A 158 10.21 -11.88 6.70
C VAL A 158 11.60 -11.36 6.33
N ILE A 159 12.26 -10.57 7.19
CA ILE A 159 13.70 -10.19 7.03
C ILE A 159 14.54 -11.46 6.81
N THR A 160 14.33 -12.49 7.64
CA THR A 160 15.09 -13.74 7.57
C THR A 160 14.82 -14.49 6.26
N LYS A 161 13.56 -14.61 5.84
CA LYS A 161 13.17 -15.24 4.56
C LYS A 161 13.77 -14.48 3.36
N LEU A 162 13.67 -13.15 3.35
CA LEU A 162 14.14 -12.30 2.26
C LEU A 162 15.68 -12.33 2.13
N ASN A 163 16.41 -12.23 3.25
CA ASN A 163 17.87 -12.35 3.27
C ASN A 163 18.35 -13.69 2.67
N ALA A 164 17.64 -14.80 2.93
CA ALA A 164 17.98 -16.10 2.37
C ALA A 164 17.81 -16.15 0.84
N VAL A 165 16.72 -15.57 0.30
CA VAL A 165 16.49 -15.47 -1.15
C VAL A 165 17.54 -14.58 -1.82
N ILE A 166 17.83 -13.41 -1.25
CA ILE A 166 18.85 -12.48 -1.75
C ILE A 166 20.23 -13.16 -1.77
N THR A 167 20.64 -13.76 -0.65
CA THR A 167 21.95 -14.41 -0.52
C THR A 167 22.12 -15.57 -1.50
N ALA A 168 21.06 -16.34 -1.75
CA ALA A 168 21.08 -17.36 -2.80
C ALA A 168 21.27 -16.74 -4.19
N SER A 169 20.53 -15.67 -4.50
CA SER A 169 20.55 -14.99 -5.81
C SER A 169 21.91 -14.36 -6.15
N LEU A 170 22.69 -13.95 -5.15
CA LEU A 170 24.05 -13.42 -5.32
C LEU A 170 25.08 -14.46 -5.84
N THR A 171 24.69 -15.72 -6.03
CA THR A 171 25.58 -16.80 -6.52
C THR A 171 25.21 -17.25 -7.93
N ALA A 172 26.20 -17.65 -8.73
CA ALA A 172 25.98 -18.19 -10.08
C ALA A 172 25.04 -19.42 -10.09
N ALA A 173 25.13 -20.29 -9.08
CA ALA A 173 24.25 -21.46 -8.93
C ALA A 173 22.87 -21.13 -8.31
N GLY A 174 22.63 -19.86 -7.96
CA GLY A 174 21.38 -19.38 -7.38
C GLY A 174 20.66 -18.33 -8.21
N SER A 175 21.19 -17.94 -9.37
CA SER A 175 20.51 -17.10 -10.36
C SER A 175 20.01 -17.96 -11.55
N PRO A 176 18.73 -17.86 -11.97
CA PRO A 176 17.63 -17.14 -11.32
C PRO A 176 16.88 -18.02 -10.31
N LYS A 177 16.80 -17.57 -9.06
CA LYS A 177 15.85 -18.11 -8.04
C LYS A 177 14.87 -17.06 -7.52
N ALA A 178 15.12 -15.78 -7.78
CA ALA A 178 14.25 -14.68 -7.38
C ALA A 178 13.43 -14.18 -8.58
N ILE A 179 12.31 -13.54 -8.26
CA ILE A 179 11.42 -12.88 -9.22
C ILE A 179 11.27 -11.39 -8.91
N ASP A 180 11.00 -10.59 -9.93
CA ASP A 180 10.56 -9.20 -9.78
C ASP A 180 9.04 -9.11 -9.52
N ARG A 181 8.54 -7.88 -9.32
CA ARG A 181 7.10 -7.60 -9.19
C ARG A 181 6.26 -7.96 -10.42
N ASP A 182 6.89 -8.14 -11.57
CA ASP A 182 6.25 -8.47 -12.84
C ASP A 182 6.26 -10.00 -13.11
N GLY A 183 6.87 -10.78 -12.21
CA GLY A 183 6.99 -12.23 -12.27
C GLY A 183 8.17 -12.72 -13.11
N ASN A 184 9.05 -11.82 -13.58
CA ASN A 184 10.21 -12.18 -14.37
C ASN A 184 11.35 -12.69 -13.46
N PRO A 185 12.16 -13.67 -13.91
CA PRO A 185 13.33 -14.14 -13.18
C PRO A 185 14.43 -13.06 -13.13
N ILE A 186 14.91 -12.73 -11.92
CA ILE A 186 16.05 -11.85 -11.70
C ILE A 186 17.35 -12.67 -11.66
N ASN A 187 18.38 -12.27 -12.41
CA ASN A 187 19.65 -12.99 -12.54
C ASN A 187 20.84 -12.19 -11.98
N VAL A 188 20.70 -11.69 -10.74
CA VAL A 188 21.66 -10.77 -10.06
C VAL A 188 23.14 -11.06 -10.38
N TYR A 189 23.57 -12.33 -10.34
CA TYR A 189 24.94 -12.70 -10.65
C TYR A 189 25.33 -12.45 -12.12
N LEU A 190 24.50 -12.91 -13.06
CA LEU A 190 24.75 -12.77 -14.49
C LEU A 190 24.63 -11.31 -14.93
N ASP A 191 23.66 -10.58 -14.38
CA ASP A 191 23.42 -9.18 -14.72
C ASP A 191 24.57 -8.28 -14.21
N ALA A 192 25.08 -8.53 -13.00
CA ALA A 192 26.30 -7.90 -12.49
C ALA A 192 27.55 -8.28 -13.30
N GLU A 193 27.71 -9.56 -13.69
CA GLU A 193 28.85 -10.01 -14.51
C GLU A 193 28.82 -9.40 -15.93
N ASN A 194 27.62 -9.26 -16.50
CA ASN A 194 27.41 -8.58 -17.78
C ASN A 194 27.73 -7.09 -17.66
N ALA A 195 27.28 -6.41 -16.59
CA ALA A 195 27.59 -5.01 -16.33
C ALA A 195 29.11 -4.76 -16.17
N TYR A 196 29.82 -5.68 -15.50
CA TYR A 196 31.29 -5.66 -15.45
C TYR A 196 31.88 -5.73 -16.87
N LYS A 197 31.52 -6.77 -17.63
CA LYS A 197 32.07 -7.06 -18.96
C LYS A 197 31.79 -5.96 -19.99
N GLN A 198 30.65 -5.28 -19.89
CA GLN A 198 30.25 -4.18 -20.79
C GLN A 198 31.04 -2.89 -20.55
N ASN A 199 31.48 -2.61 -19.32
CA ASN A 199 32.18 -1.38 -18.96
C ASN A 199 33.71 -1.41 -19.19
N ILE A 200 34.24 -2.50 -19.76
CA ILE A 200 35.67 -2.62 -20.12
C ILE A 200 35.97 -1.79 -21.38
N ILE A 201 36.08 -0.46 -21.22
CA ILE A 201 36.60 0.44 -22.26
C ILE A 201 38.10 0.15 -22.42
N ARG A 202 38.51 -0.42 -23.55
CA ARG A 202 39.92 -0.82 -23.78
C ARG A 202 40.77 0.33 -24.34
N MET A 203 41.06 1.36 -23.55
CA MET A 203 41.78 2.53 -24.07
C MET A 203 43.30 2.35 -24.21
N SER A 204 43.94 1.43 -23.46
CA SER A 204 45.41 1.32 -23.52
C SER A 204 46.07 -0.04 -23.21
N GLY A 205 45.35 -1.07 -22.76
CA GLY A 205 45.96 -2.34 -22.34
C GLY A 205 45.16 -3.60 -22.66
N SER A 206 45.86 -4.73 -22.73
CA SER A 206 45.26 -6.07 -22.82
C SER A 206 44.80 -6.53 -21.43
N ALA A 207 43.87 -5.76 -20.86
CA ALA A 207 43.23 -6.05 -19.60
C ALA A 207 42.00 -6.94 -19.83
N SER A 208 41.80 -7.96 -18.99
CA SER A 208 40.73 -8.95 -19.18
C SER A 208 40.26 -9.54 -17.86
N TYR A 209 38.95 -9.45 -17.63
CA TYR A 209 38.23 -10.13 -16.55
C TYR A 209 38.60 -11.61 -16.47
N VAL A 210 38.88 -12.10 -15.25
CA VAL A 210 39.10 -13.52 -14.99
C VAL A 210 37.74 -14.23 -14.92
N PRO A 211 37.44 -15.19 -15.83
CA PRO A 211 36.16 -15.89 -15.80
C PRO A 211 35.87 -16.56 -14.46
N ASN A 212 34.63 -16.43 -13.97
CA ASN A 212 34.17 -16.93 -12.67
C ASN A 212 34.89 -16.32 -11.44
N SER A 213 35.57 -15.18 -11.57
CA SER A 213 36.17 -14.49 -10.43
C SER A 213 35.21 -13.56 -9.69
N LEU A 214 34.06 -13.20 -10.29
CA LEU A 214 33.06 -12.39 -9.62
C LEU A 214 32.51 -13.14 -8.40
N VAL A 215 32.67 -12.54 -7.22
CA VAL A 215 32.09 -12.95 -5.94
C VAL A 215 31.24 -11.79 -5.44
N MET A 216 30.05 -12.08 -4.93
CA MET A 216 29.20 -11.06 -4.31
C MET A 216 28.79 -11.49 -2.91
N THR A 217 28.78 -10.54 -1.98
CA THR A 217 28.40 -10.75 -0.57
C THR A 217 27.40 -9.69 -0.12
N LEU A 218 26.43 -10.11 0.68
CA LEU A 218 25.45 -9.21 1.31
C LEU A 218 25.96 -8.80 2.69
N GLY A 219 25.76 -7.53 3.06
CA GLY A 219 26.20 -7.01 4.36
C GLY A 219 25.59 -5.67 4.72
N SER A 220 26.26 -4.98 5.63
CA SER A 220 25.85 -3.73 6.27
C SER A 220 27.00 -2.72 6.26
N LEU A 221 26.74 -1.50 6.71
CA LEU A 221 27.80 -0.51 6.97
C LEU A 221 28.08 -0.40 8.47
N GLN A 222 29.37 -0.27 8.82
CA GLN A 222 29.81 0.04 10.18
C GLN A 222 29.40 1.47 10.59
N ASN A 223 29.37 2.41 9.63
CA ASN A 223 28.88 3.77 9.83
C ASN A 223 27.41 3.86 9.37
N PRO A 224 26.47 4.16 10.29
CA PRO A 224 25.05 4.37 9.95
C PRO A 224 24.84 5.45 8.88
N THR A 225 24.04 5.14 7.86
CA THR A 225 23.61 6.10 6.82
C THR A 225 22.11 6.38 6.92
N GLU A 226 21.63 7.45 6.30
CA GLU A 226 20.20 7.75 6.20
C GLU A 226 19.40 6.59 5.56
N THR A 227 18.15 6.45 5.96
CA THR A 227 17.14 5.64 5.27
C THR A 227 16.17 6.54 4.52
N ASN A 228 15.28 5.94 3.74
CA ASN A 228 14.11 6.60 3.17
C ASN A 228 12.90 6.69 4.13
N ILE A 229 12.99 6.22 5.38
CA ILE A 229 11.83 6.15 6.30
C ILE A 229 11.80 7.35 7.25
N PRO A 230 10.71 8.16 7.24
CA PRO A 230 10.60 9.32 8.09
C PRO A 230 10.53 8.93 9.58
N VAL A 231 11.06 9.78 10.45
CA VAL A 231 10.82 9.69 11.90
C VAL A 231 9.35 10.04 12.21
N PRO A 232 8.82 9.64 13.38
CA PRO A 232 7.40 9.84 13.69
C PRO A 232 7.00 11.31 13.75
N VAL A 233 5.77 11.59 13.34
CA VAL A 233 5.18 12.94 13.30
C VAL A 233 3.97 12.98 14.26
N PRO A 234 3.83 14.03 15.10
CA PRO A 234 4.80 15.09 15.34
C PRO A 234 5.98 14.64 16.22
N THR A 235 7.17 15.20 15.96
CA THR A 235 8.42 14.85 16.67
C THR A 235 8.37 15.12 18.17
N ALA A 236 7.46 15.99 18.64
CA ALA A 236 7.27 16.28 20.06
C ALA A 236 6.73 15.07 20.85
N THR A 237 5.86 14.26 20.22
CA THR A 237 5.14 13.15 20.89
C THR A 237 5.98 11.87 20.94
N ALA A 238 6.83 11.66 19.93
CA ALA A 238 7.75 10.52 19.87
C ALA A 238 9.14 10.93 19.31
N PRO A 239 9.92 11.69 20.09
CA PRO A 239 11.21 12.21 19.64
C PRO A 239 12.22 11.08 19.38
N VAL A 240 12.86 11.12 18.20
CA VAL A 240 14.00 10.27 17.87
C VAL A 240 15.30 11.05 18.17
N PRO A 241 16.22 10.52 19.00
CA PRO A 241 17.51 11.14 19.27
C PRO A 241 18.28 11.56 18.01
N ALA A 242 18.89 12.75 18.00
CA ALA A 242 19.56 13.30 16.82
C ALA A 242 20.75 12.45 16.30
N ASN A 243 21.33 11.59 17.14
CA ASN A 243 22.33 10.61 16.70
C ASN A 243 21.73 9.42 15.93
N GLN A 244 20.43 9.12 16.11
CA GLN A 244 19.68 8.03 15.48
C GLN A 244 18.87 8.44 14.23
N GLN A 245 18.87 9.74 13.88
CA GLN A 245 18.23 10.25 12.66
C GLN A 245 19.17 11.14 11.83
N ALA A 246 18.86 11.32 10.55
CA ALA A 246 19.48 12.28 9.64
C ALA A 246 18.38 12.89 8.77
N ASP A 247 18.34 14.22 8.67
CA ASP A 247 17.42 14.99 7.82
C ASP A 247 15.92 14.61 7.92
N GLY A 248 15.48 14.19 9.11
CA GLY A 248 14.10 13.75 9.38
C GLY A 248 13.81 12.28 9.10
N PHE A 249 14.83 11.48 8.75
CA PHE A 249 14.73 10.05 8.48
C PHE A 249 15.51 9.23 9.52
N TYR A 250 15.08 8.00 9.78
CA TYR A 250 15.85 7.08 10.63
C TYR A 250 17.21 6.74 10.00
N LYS A 251 18.21 6.43 10.83
CA LYS A 251 19.47 5.84 10.37
C LYS A 251 19.43 4.33 10.29
N SER A 252 20.14 3.80 9.31
CA SER A 252 20.36 2.37 9.05
C SER A 252 21.40 1.75 9.98
N PHE A 253 21.39 0.42 10.09
CA PHE A 253 22.44 -0.39 10.74
C PHE A 253 22.72 -0.05 12.21
N MET A 254 21.78 0.61 12.90
CA MET A 254 21.84 0.87 14.33
C MET A 254 20.50 0.54 14.99
N ASN A 255 20.54 0.27 16.30
CA ASN A 255 19.32 0.06 17.08
C ASN A 255 18.68 1.41 17.48
N ILE A 256 17.38 1.53 17.24
CA ILE A 256 16.55 2.71 17.54
C ILE A 256 15.37 2.26 18.43
N PRO A 257 15.64 1.88 19.68
CA PRO A 257 14.66 1.18 20.51
C PRO A 257 13.44 2.06 20.83
N TYR A 258 12.33 1.40 21.17
CA TYR A 258 11.16 2.02 21.79
C TYR A 258 10.59 1.05 22.84
N ASN A 259 10.30 1.55 24.04
CA ASN A 259 9.76 0.76 25.16
C ASN A 259 10.48 -0.61 25.38
N ALA A 260 11.82 -0.58 25.44
CA ALA A 260 12.70 -1.77 25.55
C ALA A 260 12.60 -2.79 24.40
N VAL A 261 11.95 -2.45 23.28
CA VAL A 261 11.91 -3.25 22.05
C VAL A 261 12.86 -2.66 21.01
N ASP A 262 13.65 -3.53 20.37
CA ASP A 262 14.68 -3.15 19.40
C ASP A 262 14.13 -3.00 17.97
N TYR A 263 14.54 -1.93 17.29
CA TYR A 263 14.20 -1.62 15.89
C TYR A 263 15.47 -1.31 15.11
N VAL A 264 15.69 -2.01 13.98
CA VAL A 264 16.89 -1.90 13.15
C VAL A 264 16.45 -1.76 11.68
N PHE A 265 16.89 -0.70 11.03
CA PHE A 265 16.61 -0.43 9.62
C PHE A 265 17.78 -0.84 8.72
N GLY A 266 17.49 -1.28 7.51
CA GLY A 266 18.48 -1.52 6.45
C GLY A 266 18.89 -0.22 5.75
N GLY A 267 20.08 -0.21 5.15
CA GLY A 267 20.56 0.89 4.31
C GLY A 267 19.85 0.88 2.97
N ILE A 268 18.66 1.49 2.92
CA ILE A 268 17.87 1.68 1.69
C ILE A 268 17.60 3.18 1.57
N GLY A 269 18.16 3.79 0.54
CA GLY A 269 18.10 5.25 0.30
C GLY A 269 17.09 5.60 -0.79
N SER A 270 17.00 6.87 -1.16
CA SER A 270 16.17 7.34 -2.28
C SER A 270 16.77 7.03 -3.67
N ALA A 271 18.07 6.72 -3.74
CA ALA A 271 18.78 6.43 -4.99
C ALA A 271 19.84 5.34 -4.79
N VAL A 272 20.10 4.55 -5.84
CA VAL A 272 21.13 3.50 -5.83
C VAL A 272 22.49 4.21 -5.88
N ARG A 273 23.36 3.93 -4.90
CA ARG A 273 24.64 4.62 -4.77
C ARG A 273 25.78 3.70 -4.37
N LEU A 274 26.98 4.07 -4.77
CA LEU A 274 28.21 3.46 -4.26
C LEU A 274 28.44 3.89 -2.80
N VAL A 275 28.98 2.98 -2.00
CA VAL A 275 29.36 3.21 -0.60
C VAL A 275 30.79 2.73 -0.37
N ASP A 276 31.46 3.26 0.67
CA ASP A 276 32.88 2.95 0.91
C ASP A 276 33.06 1.46 1.27
N THR A 277 33.94 0.77 0.53
CA THR A 277 34.26 -0.64 0.78
C THR A 277 34.95 -0.87 2.11
N ARG A 278 35.53 0.17 2.72
CA ARG A 278 36.16 0.13 4.05
C ARG A 278 35.13 0.14 5.19
N ASP A 279 33.94 0.65 4.94
CA ASP A 279 32.84 0.69 5.91
C ASP A 279 31.97 -0.58 5.85
N PHE A 280 32.15 -1.43 4.84
CA PHE A 280 31.39 -2.67 4.68
C PHE A 280 31.75 -3.71 5.76
N VAL A 281 30.73 -4.24 6.41
CA VAL A 281 30.83 -5.38 7.33
C VAL A 281 29.74 -6.40 7.04
N THR A 282 30.06 -7.69 7.12
CA THR A 282 29.05 -8.76 6.96
C THR A 282 28.07 -8.79 8.12
N THR A 283 28.54 -8.42 9.33
CA THR A 283 27.78 -8.44 10.58
C THR A 283 28.14 -7.21 11.41
N VAL A 284 27.15 -6.39 11.80
CA VAL A 284 27.36 -5.26 12.72
C VAL A 284 27.34 -5.77 14.18
N PRO A 285 28.37 -5.52 15.00
CA PRO A 285 28.38 -5.95 16.41
C PRO A 285 27.29 -5.24 17.24
N GLY A 286 26.63 -5.98 18.13
CA GLY A 286 25.71 -5.41 19.13
C GLY A 286 24.27 -5.13 18.66
N LEU A 287 23.90 -5.46 17.42
CA LEU A 287 22.50 -5.40 16.97
C LEU A 287 21.71 -6.66 17.36
N ALA A 288 20.47 -6.48 17.81
CA ALA A 288 19.57 -7.58 18.16
C ALA A 288 19.13 -8.45 16.96
N TYR A 289 19.07 -7.84 15.77
CA TYR A 289 18.88 -8.48 14.47
C TYR A 289 19.44 -7.55 13.39
N GLN A 290 19.58 -8.03 12.14
CA GLN A 290 20.21 -7.26 11.06
C GLN A 290 19.37 -7.29 9.79
N VAL A 291 19.40 -6.17 9.07
CA VAL A 291 18.76 -5.98 7.76
C VAL A 291 19.87 -5.71 6.73
N PRO A 292 20.69 -6.73 6.40
CA PRO A 292 21.80 -6.58 5.47
C PRO A 292 21.26 -6.27 4.08
N THR A 293 21.79 -5.21 3.49
CA THR A 293 21.22 -4.53 2.32
C THR A 293 22.30 -4.04 1.36
N ILE A 294 23.56 -3.92 1.82
CA ILE A 294 24.68 -3.53 0.96
C ILE A 294 25.17 -4.75 0.19
N VAL A 295 25.29 -4.62 -1.13
CA VAL A 295 25.92 -5.62 -1.97
C VAL A 295 27.37 -5.22 -2.21
N LYS A 296 28.30 -6.07 -1.78
CA LYS A 296 29.72 -5.97 -2.11
C LYS A 296 30.03 -6.90 -3.26
N ALA A 297 30.53 -6.36 -4.37
CA ALA A 297 31.03 -7.12 -5.50
C ALA A 297 32.56 -7.09 -5.53
N GLU A 298 33.18 -8.24 -5.76
CA GLU A 298 34.62 -8.44 -5.82
C GLU A 298 34.96 -9.26 -7.07
N ALA A 299 36.00 -8.89 -7.81
CA ALA A 299 36.42 -9.61 -9.01
C ALA A 299 37.93 -9.47 -9.27
N ASP A 300 38.47 -10.41 -10.04
CA ASP A 300 39.87 -10.41 -10.46
C ASP A 300 40.01 -10.03 -11.94
N GLU A 301 41.02 -9.23 -12.25
CA GLU A 301 41.35 -8.85 -13.63
C GLU A 301 42.84 -9.05 -13.94
N ILE A 302 43.14 -9.62 -15.10
CA ILE A 302 44.52 -9.79 -15.58
C ILE A 302 44.91 -8.60 -16.45
N ILE A 303 45.88 -7.80 -16.01
CA ILE A 303 46.52 -6.75 -16.84
C ILE A 303 47.81 -7.31 -17.45
N LYS A 304 47.87 -7.42 -18.77
CA LYS A 304 49.12 -7.72 -19.49
C LYS A 304 49.86 -6.44 -19.89
N THR A 305 51.11 -6.32 -19.46
CA THR A 305 52.02 -5.23 -19.84
C THR A 305 53.20 -5.78 -20.62
N SER A 306 54.04 -4.91 -21.19
CA SER A 306 55.32 -5.32 -21.79
C SER A 306 56.31 -5.90 -20.76
N GLN A 307 56.13 -5.60 -19.47
CA GLN A 307 56.94 -6.10 -18.35
C GLN A 307 56.33 -7.37 -17.72
N THR A 308 55.02 -7.58 -17.87
CA THR A 308 54.27 -8.76 -17.42
C THR A 308 53.53 -9.41 -18.60
N PRO A 309 54.22 -10.14 -19.51
CA PRO A 309 53.60 -10.74 -20.69
C PRO A 309 52.53 -11.79 -20.34
N ASN A 310 52.75 -12.52 -19.24
CA ASN A 310 51.81 -13.50 -18.68
C ASN A 310 50.62 -12.84 -17.97
N GLY A 311 50.70 -11.52 -17.73
CA GLY A 311 49.74 -10.75 -16.94
C GLY A 311 50.05 -10.72 -15.45
N ALA A 312 49.51 -9.72 -14.77
CA ALA A 312 49.39 -9.67 -13.32
C ALA A 312 47.91 -9.56 -12.94
N THR A 313 47.48 -10.32 -11.94
CA THR A 313 46.10 -10.31 -11.44
C THR A 313 45.93 -9.18 -10.43
N PHE A 314 44.90 -8.37 -10.63
CA PHE A 314 44.48 -7.29 -9.72
C PHE A 314 43.10 -7.63 -9.17
N HIS A 315 42.99 -7.58 -7.86
CA HIS A 315 41.71 -7.75 -7.16
C HIS A 315 41.05 -6.39 -6.98
N VAL A 316 39.78 -6.27 -7.35
CA VAL A 316 38.99 -5.04 -7.22
C VAL A 316 37.66 -5.31 -6.54
N ALA A 317 37.23 -4.37 -5.70
CA ALA A 317 36.00 -4.45 -4.93
C ALA A 317 35.23 -3.12 -4.99
N ALA A 318 33.90 -3.21 -5.02
CA ALA A 318 32.99 -2.08 -4.83
C ALA A 318 31.81 -2.51 -3.95
N CYS A 319 31.18 -1.54 -3.27
CA CYS A 319 29.97 -1.74 -2.49
C CYS A 319 28.88 -0.79 -3.00
N ALA A 320 27.64 -1.27 -3.07
CA ALA A 320 26.49 -0.49 -3.49
C ALA A 320 25.30 -0.67 -2.55
N GLN A 321 24.57 0.42 -2.35
CA GLN A 321 23.36 0.53 -1.56
C GLN A 321 22.13 0.54 -2.48
N PRO A 322 21.08 -0.26 -2.21
CA PRO A 322 19.83 -0.25 -2.97
C PRO A 322 19.01 1.02 -2.72
N ALA A 323 18.11 1.30 -3.65
CA ALA A 323 17.12 2.37 -3.53
C ALA A 323 15.74 1.83 -3.12
N SER A 324 14.92 2.70 -2.56
CA SER A 324 13.47 2.59 -2.59
C SER A 324 12.87 3.94 -2.98
N VAL A 325 11.97 3.92 -3.97
CA VAL A 325 11.04 5.03 -4.17
C VAL A 325 9.95 4.86 -3.11
N PHE A 326 10.19 5.43 -1.93
CA PHE A 326 9.25 5.42 -0.81
C PHE A 326 7.86 5.88 -1.31
N ASP A 327 6.89 4.96 -1.41
CA ASP A 327 5.55 5.31 -1.84
C ASP A 327 4.91 6.19 -0.76
N PRO A 328 4.71 7.50 -1.03
CA PRO A 328 4.50 8.47 0.03
C PRO A 328 3.02 8.57 0.41
N LYS A 329 2.16 7.61 0.06
CA LYS A 329 0.74 7.67 0.39
C LYS A 329 0.37 6.58 1.41
N PRO A 330 -0.26 6.94 2.54
CA PRO A 330 -1.01 6.00 3.37
C PRO A 330 -1.83 5.07 2.49
N ALA A 331 -1.80 3.75 2.76
CA ALA A 331 -2.60 2.81 1.99
C ALA A 331 -4.08 3.16 2.24
N PRO A 332 -4.85 3.54 1.20
CA PRO A 332 -6.17 4.12 1.42
C PRO A 332 -7.06 3.12 2.12
N GLY A 333 -7.97 3.64 2.94
CA GLY A 333 -8.88 2.86 3.77
C GLY A 333 -9.64 3.80 4.70
N ALA A 334 -10.94 3.59 4.81
CA ALA A 334 -11.78 4.26 5.79
C ALA A 334 -12.22 3.30 6.90
N LEU A 335 -12.37 3.86 8.10
CA LEU A 335 -12.95 3.23 9.27
C LEU A 335 -14.32 3.86 9.53
N ALA A 336 -15.36 3.05 9.66
CA ALA A 336 -16.72 3.51 9.89
C ALA A 336 -17.28 3.07 11.25
N ILE A 337 -17.99 3.96 11.92
CA ILE A 337 -18.84 3.66 13.08
C ILE A 337 -20.27 3.98 12.66
N GLU A 338 -21.11 2.96 12.56
CA GLU A 338 -22.39 3.01 11.89
C GLU A 338 -23.56 2.86 12.87
N PHE A 339 -24.49 3.82 12.79
CA PHE A 339 -25.73 3.84 13.56
C PHE A 339 -26.93 3.91 12.59
N PRO A 340 -27.27 2.83 11.86
CA PRO A 340 -28.40 2.80 10.92
C PRO A 340 -29.74 3.20 11.58
N ASP A 341 -29.90 2.98 12.89
CA ASP A 341 -31.07 3.37 13.69
C ASP A 341 -30.84 4.59 14.59
N GLY A 342 -29.95 5.50 14.17
CA GLY A 342 -29.65 6.75 14.86
C GLY A 342 -28.64 6.58 15.99
N ALA A 343 -27.92 7.65 16.30
CA ALA A 343 -26.81 7.58 17.25
C ALA A 343 -27.30 7.14 18.64
N LEU A 344 -26.52 6.27 19.27
CA LEU A 344 -26.76 5.78 20.60
C LEU A 344 -26.24 6.81 21.62
N PRO A 345 -27.04 7.27 22.59
CA PRO A 345 -26.59 8.27 23.58
C PRO A 345 -25.39 7.82 24.43
N GLU A 346 -25.15 6.52 24.54
CA GLU A 346 -23.99 5.92 25.22
C GLU A 346 -22.68 6.08 24.44
N PHE A 347 -22.74 6.37 23.14
CA PHE A 347 -21.56 6.53 22.28
C PHE A 347 -21.54 7.94 21.66
N THR A 348 -20.66 8.78 22.20
CA THR A 348 -20.46 10.18 21.79
C THR A 348 -19.16 10.41 21.04
N GLN A 349 -18.20 9.49 21.14
CA GLN A 349 -16.86 9.52 20.53
C GLN A 349 -16.29 8.09 20.39
N PRO A 350 -15.25 7.83 19.55
CA PRO A 350 -14.70 6.49 19.37
C PRO A 350 -14.14 5.83 20.65
N GLU A 351 -13.61 6.60 21.60
CA GLU A 351 -13.09 6.06 22.87
C GLU A 351 -14.18 5.38 23.72
N ASP A 352 -15.45 5.74 23.51
CA ASP A 352 -16.56 5.12 24.23
C ASP A 352 -16.66 3.62 23.83
N LEU A 353 -16.35 3.27 22.58
CA LEU A 353 -16.23 1.87 22.12
C LEU A 353 -15.06 1.14 22.79
N MET A 354 -14.02 1.87 23.16
CA MET A 354 -12.81 1.37 23.81
C MET A 354 -12.97 1.21 25.33
N THR A 355 -14.07 1.68 25.92
CA THR A 355 -14.27 1.76 27.38
C THR A 355 -15.62 1.22 27.86
N PHE A 356 -16.63 1.17 27.00
CA PHE A 356 -18.00 0.82 27.39
C PHE A 356 -18.12 -0.63 27.90
N PRO A 357 -18.61 -0.85 29.14
CA PRO A 357 -18.65 -2.19 29.73
C PRO A 357 -19.48 -3.21 28.94
N GLY A 358 -20.55 -2.80 28.27
CA GLY A 358 -21.43 -3.71 27.51
C GLY A 358 -20.83 -4.25 26.21
N LEU A 359 -19.69 -3.71 25.74
CA LEU A 359 -18.88 -4.35 24.68
C LEU A 359 -17.82 -5.31 25.24
N ASN A 360 -17.70 -5.38 26.56
CA ASN A 360 -16.72 -6.16 27.31
C ASN A 360 -17.37 -7.28 28.15
N THR A 361 -18.70 -7.40 28.15
CA THR A 361 -19.45 -8.43 28.91
C THR A 361 -19.39 -9.82 28.30
N GLY A 362 -19.07 -9.94 27.01
CA GLY A 362 -18.92 -11.23 26.35
C GLY A 362 -17.62 -11.93 26.75
N ASN A 363 -17.72 -13.09 27.39
CA ASN A 363 -16.75 -14.17 27.16
C ASN A 363 -16.98 -14.74 25.74
N SER A 364 -16.04 -15.55 25.23
CA SER A 364 -16.09 -16.18 23.89
C SER A 364 -17.24 -17.20 23.66
N ALA A 365 -18.28 -17.18 24.49
CA ALA A 365 -19.51 -17.94 24.36
C ALA A 365 -20.68 -17.11 23.76
N THR A 366 -20.48 -15.80 23.54
CA THR A 366 -21.53 -14.85 23.12
C THR A 366 -21.25 -14.14 21.80
N THR A 367 -19.98 -14.04 21.39
CA THR A 367 -19.56 -13.47 20.10
C THR A 367 -19.16 -14.58 19.15
N ASP A 368 -19.80 -14.64 17.99
CA ASP A 368 -19.37 -15.50 16.89
C ASP A 368 -18.29 -14.73 16.09
N ILE A 369 -17.14 -15.35 15.85
CA ILE A 369 -16.07 -14.82 14.98
C ILE A 369 -15.88 -15.77 13.82
N GLU A 370 -15.91 -15.23 12.61
CA GLU A 370 -15.90 -15.99 11.38
C GLU A 370 -15.08 -15.28 10.30
N THR A 371 -14.79 -16.02 9.24
CA THR A 371 -14.21 -15.48 8.00
C THR A 371 -14.94 -16.06 6.80
N SER A 372 -15.03 -15.29 5.72
CA SER A 372 -15.61 -15.79 4.46
C SER A 372 -14.65 -16.77 3.80
N THR A 373 -15.15 -17.93 3.39
CA THR A 373 -14.40 -18.97 2.69
C THR A 373 -14.97 -19.20 1.29
N ASN A 374 -14.12 -19.52 0.32
CA ASN A 374 -14.48 -19.82 -1.08
C ASN A 374 -15.12 -18.63 -1.85
N GLY A 375 -14.66 -17.41 -1.58
CA GLY A 375 -15.13 -16.17 -2.21
C GLY A 375 -15.72 -15.15 -1.22
N ASP A 376 -16.43 -14.15 -1.74
CA ASP A 376 -17.02 -13.08 -0.93
C ASP A 376 -18.45 -13.42 -0.53
N TYR A 377 -18.74 -13.40 0.76
CA TYR A 377 -20.03 -13.79 1.32
C TYR A 377 -20.96 -12.58 1.47
N LEU A 378 -22.22 -12.62 1.04
CA LEU A 378 -23.03 -13.74 0.53
C LEU A 378 -23.03 -13.92 -1.01
N VAL A 379 -22.14 -13.24 -1.74
CA VAL A 379 -22.31 -12.95 -3.17
C VAL A 379 -21.74 -14.02 -4.10
N ASP A 380 -20.59 -14.60 -3.79
CA ASP A 380 -20.02 -15.67 -4.60
C ASP A 380 -20.78 -17.00 -4.34
N PRO A 381 -21.24 -17.74 -5.36
CA PRO A 381 -22.14 -18.89 -5.18
C PRO A 381 -21.61 -20.09 -4.35
N ALA A 382 -20.31 -20.13 -4.09
CA ALA A 382 -19.66 -21.15 -3.26
C ALA A 382 -19.25 -20.61 -1.87
N SER A 383 -19.46 -19.32 -1.61
CA SER A 383 -19.01 -18.66 -0.39
C SER A 383 -19.76 -19.16 0.85
N GLY A 384 -19.08 -19.15 1.99
CA GLY A 384 -19.66 -19.51 3.27
C GLY A 384 -18.81 -19.01 4.43
N MET A 385 -19.46 -18.62 5.53
CA MET A 385 -18.77 -18.24 6.76
C MET A 385 -18.20 -19.47 7.47
N SER A 386 -17.01 -19.31 8.05
CA SER A 386 -16.33 -20.37 8.80
C SER A 386 -15.47 -19.81 9.92
N THR A 387 -15.33 -20.58 11.00
CA THR A 387 -14.34 -20.33 12.06
C THR A 387 -12.94 -20.88 11.70
N THR A 388 -12.76 -21.42 10.49
CA THR A 388 -11.50 -22.01 10.00
C THR A 388 -11.14 -21.43 8.62
N PRO A 389 -9.95 -20.83 8.42
CA PRO A 389 -8.90 -20.61 9.43
C PRO A 389 -9.36 -19.70 10.56
N ASP A 390 -8.81 -19.89 11.76
CA ASP A 390 -9.13 -19.04 12.93
C ASP A 390 -8.80 -17.58 12.60
N PRO A 391 -9.79 -16.66 12.55
CA PRO A 391 -9.54 -15.25 12.25
C PRO A 391 -8.85 -14.54 13.42
N TRP A 392 -8.85 -15.16 14.61
CA TRP A 392 -8.47 -14.54 15.85
C TRP A 392 -6.97 -14.67 16.16
N PRO A 393 -6.31 -13.62 16.71
CA PRO A 393 -4.89 -13.71 17.04
C PRO A 393 -4.65 -14.58 18.27
N SER A 394 -3.88 -15.65 18.11
CA SER A 394 -3.65 -16.68 19.14
C SER A 394 -3.02 -16.19 20.46
N ASN A 395 -2.41 -15.01 20.50
CA ASN A 395 -1.86 -14.39 21.71
C ASN A 395 -2.80 -13.38 22.41
N ILE A 396 -4.02 -13.21 21.89
CA ILE A 396 -5.07 -12.38 22.47
C ILE A 396 -6.12 -13.30 23.08
N ALA A 397 -6.15 -13.37 24.41
CA ALA A 397 -7.12 -14.17 25.13
C ALA A 397 -8.54 -13.64 24.92
N GLY A 398 -9.48 -14.54 24.63
CA GLY A 398 -10.92 -14.30 24.70
C GLY A 398 -11.44 -13.18 23.78
N PRO A 399 -11.98 -13.51 22.60
CA PRO A 399 -12.69 -12.50 21.81
C PRO A 399 -13.89 -11.93 22.57
N THR A 400 -14.01 -10.60 22.50
CA THR A 400 -15.10 -9.75 23.01
C THR A 400 -15.31 -8.66 21.96
N MET A 401 -16.50 -8.06 21.86
CA MET A 401 -16.74 -7.07 20.80
C MET A 401 -15.81 -5.84 20.91
N ARG A 402 -15.42 -5.47 22.14
CA ARG A 402 -14.36 -4.49 22.42
C ARG A 402 -12.99 -4.94 21.89
N SER A 403 -12.58 -6.20 22.10
CA SER A 403 -11.27 -6.66 21.63
C SER A 403 -11.22 -6.79 20.11
N ILE A 404 -12.32 -7.15 19.47
CA ILE A 404 -12.44 -7.18 18.00
C ILE A 404 -12.33 -5.76 17.43
N TRP A 405 -13.04 -4.79 18.02
CA TRP A 405 -12.90 -3.37 17.62
C TRP A 405 -11.45 -2.87 17.74
N GLN A 406 -10.74 -3.30 18.79
CA GLN A 406 -9.32 -2.98 18.95
C GLN A 406 -8.42 -3.59 17.86
N CYS A 407 -8.75 -4.78 17.35
CA CYS A 407 -8.08 -5.37 16.19
C CYS A 407 -8.37 -4.53 14.92
N THR A 408 -9.64 -4.24 14.63
CA THR A 408 -10.04 -3.49 13.42
C THR A 408 -9.51 -2.05 13.40
N LEU A 409 -9.51 -1.37 14.54
CA LEU A 409 -8.89 -0.06 14.71
C LEU A 409 -7.37 -0.13 14.46
N TYR A 410 -6.69 -1.14 15.00
CA TYR A 410 -5.26 -1.37 14.75
C TYR A 410 -4.98 -1.64 13.27
N ASP A 411 -5.74 -2.51 12.61
CA ASP A 411 -5.53 -2.86 11.21
C ASP A 411 -5.76 -1.66 10.27
N TRP A 412 -6.70 -0.78 10.59
CA TRP A 412 -6.87 0.50 9.89
C TRP A 412 -5.73 1.49 10.15
N ILE A 413 -5.15 1.54 11.35
CA ILE A 413 -3.97 2.38 11.67
C ILE A 413 -2.74 1.86 10.92
N ARG A 414 -2.49 0.56 10.94
CA ARG A 414 -1.39 -0.11 10.24
C ARG A 414 -1.34 0.20 8.74
N ARG A 415 -2.49 0.46 8.11
CA ARG A 415 -2.56 0.89 6.70
C ARG A 415 -2.00 2.28 6.44
N ALA A 416 -1.97 3.18 7.43
CA ALA A 416 -1.29 4.46 7.28
C ALA A 416 0.23 4.34 7.11
N GLY A 417 0.78 3.18 7.49
CA GLY A 417 2.20 2.89 7.42
C GLY A 417 3.01 3.87 8.27
N THR A 418 4.19 4.23 7.80
CA THR A 418 5.13 5.13 8.50
C THR A 418 4.69 6.60 8.56
N LYS A 419 3.51 6.93 8.04
CA LYS A 419 3.00 8.30 7.93
C LYS A 419 1.94 8.70 8.95
N ALA A 420 1.39 7.76 9.73
CA ALA A 420 0.33 8.08 10.70
C ALA A 420 0.73 9.24 11.62
N ASP A 421 -0.03 10.34 11.59
CA ASP A 421 0.13 11.43 12.54
C ASP A 421 -0.36 10.94 13.92
N ILE A 422 0.58 10.82 14.87
CA ILE A 422 0.30 10.26 16.20
C ILE A 422 -0.75 11.10 16.92
N ASP A 423 -0.61 12.43 16.90
CA ASP A 423 -1.48 13.32 17.67
C ASP A 423 -2.90 13.34 17.07
N GLN A 424 -3.04 13.30 15.75
CA GLN A 424 -4.36 13.16 15.11
C GLN A 424 -4.98 11.79 15.38
N THR A 425 -4.18 10.71 15.41
CA THR A 425 -4.65 9.35 15.72
C THR A 425 -5.15 9.23 17.16
N LEU A 426 -4.49 9.90 18.10
CA LEU A 426 -4.94 10.00 19.49
C LEU A 426 -6.17 10.91 19.63
N ALA A 427 -6.15 12.09 19.00
CA ALA A 427 -7.27 13.04 19.03
C ALA A 427 -8.56 12.48 18.43
N MET A 428 -8.45 11.59 17.43
CA MET A 428 -9.58 10.88 16.83
C MET A 428 -10.42 10.14 17.88
N GLN A 429 -9.80 9.51 18.88
CA GLN A 429 -10.52 8.80 19.95
C GLN A 429 -11.46 9.71 20.75
N THR A 430 -11.08 10.98 20.91
CA THR A 430 -11.87 12.01 21.63
C THR A 430 -12.68 12.93 20.69
N THR A 431 -12.69 12.63 19.40
CA THR A 431 -13.45 13.41 18.41
C THR A 431 -14.94 13.09 18.56
N LYS A 432 -15.70 14.09 18.99
CA LYS A 432 -17.15 13.95 19.14
C LYS A 432 -17.80 13.63 17.81
N PHE A 433 -18.67 12.63 17.83
CA PHE A 433 -19.54 12.29 16.71
C PHE A 433 -20.39 13.48 16.28
N GLY A 434 -20.62 13.59 14.96
CA GLY A 434 -21.48 14.64 14.43
C GLY A 434 -22.93 14.44 14.86
N PRO A 435 -23.72 15.52 14.90
CA PRO A 435 -25.07 15.51 15.44
C PRO A 435 -25.97 14.52 14.68
N SER A 436 -26.85 13.83 15.41
CA SER A 436 -27.92 13.06 14.79
C SER A 436 -28.88 13.98 14.03
N ASN A 437 -29.25 13.56 12.83
CA ASN A 437 -30.37 14.16 12.11
C ASN A 437 -31.69 13.91 12.87
N PRO A 438 -32.68 14.81 12.73
CA PRO A 438 -33.99 14.60 13.34
C PRO A 438 -34.66 13.31 12.84
N PRO A 439 -35.52 12.66 13.65
CA PRO A 439 -36.31 11.52 13.21
C PRO A 439 -37.03 11.76 11.89
N THR A 440 -37.14 10.71 11.09
CA THR A 440 -37.58 10.75 9.69
C THR A 440 -38.83 9.91 9.46
N ASP A 441 -39.49 10.14 8.33
CA ASP A 441 -40.70 9.41 7.99
C ASP A 441 -40.35 7.95 7.65
N TRP A 442 -41.11 7.00 8.15
CA TRP A 442 -40.97 5.61 7.74
C TRP A 442 -41.59 5.43 6.35
N LEU A 443 -40.77 5.12 5.37
CA LEU A 443 -41.18 4.74 4.03
C LEU A 443 -41.05 3.23 3.87
N ALA A 444 -42.00 2.60 3.20
CA ALA A 444 -41.89 1.19 2.86
C ALA A 444 -42.70 0.84 1.61
N GLN A 445 -42.22 -0.12 0.83
CA GLN A 445 -43.03 -0.75 -0.20
C GLN A 445 -43.87 -1.86 0.43
N LEU A 446 -45.19 -1.65 0.43
CA LEU A 446 -46.15 -2.60 1.01
C LEU A 446 -46.57 -3.69 0.02
N ASP A 447 -46.40 -3.44 -1.28
CA ASP A 447 -46.75 -4.37 -2.36
C ASP A 447 -45.55 -4.54 -3.32
N PRO A 448 -44.93 -5.73 -3.43
CA PRO A 448 -43.78 -5.96 -4.31
C PRO A 448 -44.11 -5.90 -5.81
N ALA A 449 -45.38 -6.07 -6.21
CA ALA A 449 -45.82 -6.03 -7.60
C ALA A 449 -46.22 -4.61 -8.08
N ILE A 450 -46.62 -3.72 -7.17
CA ILE A 450 -47.14 -2.37 -7.51
C ILE A 450 -46.05 -1.27 -7.46
N ASN A 451 -44.82 -1.60 -7.04
CA ASN A 451 -43.65 -0.69 -7.02
C ASN A 451 -43.92 0.72 -6.46
N THR A 452 -44.77 0.79 -5.43
CA THR A 452 -45.23 2.06 -4.84
C THR A 452 -44.79 2.14 -3.38
N ILE A 453 -44.04 3.19 -3.07
CA ILE A 453 -43.55 3.49 -1.71
C ILE A 453 -44.67 4.17 -0.92
N THR A 454 -45.03 3.61 0.22
CA THR A 454 -46.02 4.16 1.15
C THR A 454 -45.34 4.85 2.33
N ASN A 455 -45.83 6.02 2.74
CA ASN A 455 -45.39 6.70 3.96
C ASN A 455 -46.20 6.18 5.17
N ILE A 456 -45.58 5.33 5.97
CA ILE A 456 -46.17 4.66 7.13
C ILE A 456 -46.35 5.64 8.30
N THR A 457 -45.44 6.60 8.46
CA THR A 457 -45.56 7.70 9.43
C THR A 457 -46.81 8.56 9.18
N ALA A 458 -47.10 8.85 7.91
CA ALA A 458 -48.31 9.57 7.52
C ALA A 458 -49.58 8.73 7.75
N LEU A 459 -49.53 7.43 7.47
CA LEU A 459 -50.64 6.48 7.68
C LEU A 459 -51.02 6.32 9.15
N LEU A 460 -50.04 6.35 10.06
CA LEU A 460 -50.23 6.12 11.50
C LEU A 460 -50.41 7.38 12.36
N GLY A 461 -50.27 8.58 11.79
CA GLY A 461 -50.44 9.82 12.55
C GLY A 461 -49.20 10.27 13.34
N ALA A 462 -48.10 10.50 12.61
CA ALA A 462 -46.95 11.33 13.00
C ALA A 462 -45.79 10.69 13.81
N GLN A 463 -45.83 9.41 14.16
CA GLN A 463 -44.65 8.76 14.77
C GLN A 463 -43.56 8.53 13.72
N LYS A 464 -42.39 9.12 13.96
CA LYS A 464 -41.20 9.04 13.08
C LYS A 464 -40.21 8.00 13.57
N ILE A 465 -39.41 7.46 12.66
CA ILE A 465 -38.33 6.52 12.96
C ILE A 465 -36.98 7.25 13.11
N PRO A 466 -36.04 6.74 13.92
CA PRO A 466 -34.70 7.30 14.02
C PRO A 466 -33.97 7.38 12.67
N PHE A 467 -33.27 8.49 12.43
CA PHE A 467 -32.50 8.72 11.21
C PHE A 467 -31.10 8.10 11.33
N GLY A 468 -30.68 7.28 10.37
CA GLY A 468 -29.38 6.60 10.41
C GLY A 468 -28.19 7.50 10.13
N VAL A 469 -27.12 7.37 10.92
CA VAL A 469 -25.89 8.17 10.78
C VAL A 469 -24.64 7.29 10.81
N MET A 470 -23.67 7.59 9.94
CA MET A 470 -22.34 6.99 9.93
C MET A 470 -21.28 8.05 10.25
N GLN A 471 -20.32 7.67 11.07
CA GLN A 471 -19.15 8.45 11.47
C GLN A 471 -17.92 7.83 10.77
N LEU A 472 -17.31 8.57 9.84
CA LEU A 472 -16.27 8.07 8.95
C LEU A 472 -14.93 8.73 9.24
N TYR A 473 -13.87 7.92 9.30
CA TYR A 473 -12.48 8.38 9.43
C TYR A 473 -11.66 7.86 8.24
N LYS A 474 -10.99 8.77 7.50
CA LYS A 474 -10.09 8.44 6.38
C LYS A 474 -8.69 9.01 6.62
N TRP A 475 -7.67 8.33 6.10
CA TRP A 475 -6.33 8.91 5.98
C TRP A 475 -6.27 9.93 4.83
N ASN A 476 -5.60 11.06 5.03
CA ASN A 476 -5.19 11.96 3.94
C ASN A 476 -3.79 11.57 3.41
N SER A 477 -3.35 12.17 2.31
CA SER A 477 -2.04 11.89 1.68
C SER A 477 -0.82 12.14 2.57
N SER A 478 -0.98 12.95 3.62
CA SER A 478 0.06 13.29 4.60
C SER A 478 0.07 12.36 5.82
N GLY A 479 -0.90 11.46 5.96
CA GLY A 479 -1.08 10.58 7.12
C GLY A 479 -1.84 11.21 8.29
N GLY A 480 -2.46 12.37 8.09
CA GLY A 480 -3.46 12.90 9.01
C GLY A 480 -4.83 12.26 8.81
N ILE A 481 -5.74 12.47 9.77
CA ILE A 481 -7.10 11.91 9.76
C ILE A 481 -8.10 12.98 9.35
N VAL A 482 -8.98 12.64 8.41
CA VAL A 482 -10.16 13.45 8.08
C VAL A 482 -11.40 12.73 8.58
N PHE A 483 -12.18 13.43 9.39
CA PHE A 483 -13.45 12.99 9.94
C PHE A 483 -14.63 13.49 9.10
N LYS A 484 -15.65 12.64 8.89
CA LYS A 484 -16.87 12.98 8.15
C LYS A 484 -18.09 12.27 8.73
N THR A 485 -19.09 13.02 9.17
CA THR A 485 -20.43 12.48 9.47
C THR A 485 -21.29 12.48 8.21
N MET A 486 -22.05 11.41 7.98
CA MET A 486 -22.96 11.32 6.83
C MET A 486 -24.21 10.47 7.12
N PRO A 487 -25.31 10.70 6.39
CA PRO A 487 -26.49 9.84 6.47
C PRO A 487 -26.16 8.41 5.99
N ILE A 488 -26.72 7.41 6.67
CA ILE A 488 -26.66 6.00 6.24
C ILE A 488 -28.04 5.35 6.34
N SER A 489 -28.32 4.41 5.43
CA SER A 489 -29.51 3.56 5.44
C SER A 489 -29.15 2.16 5.94
N PRO A 490 -30.11 1.38 6.50
CA PRO A 490 -29.86 0.01 6.95
C PRO A 490 -29.31 -0.93 5.85
N TYR A 491 -29.60 -0.67 4.58
CA TYR A 491 -28.99 -1.28 3.39
C TYR A 491 -28.34 -0.18 2.51
N PRO A 492 -27.44 -0.50 1.54
CA PRO A 492 -27.03 -1.83 1.07
C PRO A 492 -26.37 -2.68 2.16
N TYR A 493 -26.42 -4.00 2.01
CA TYR A 493 -25.64 -4.92 2.84
C TYR A 493 -24.20 -4.96 2.32
N GLU A 494 -23.22 -5.10 3.20
CA GLU A 494 -21.82 -5.19 2.80
C GLU A 494 -21.37 -6.65 2.79
N VAL A 495 -20.55 -7.03 1.81
CA VAL A 495 -19.98 -8.38 1.80
C VAL A 495 -18.83 -8.50 2.78
N VAL A 496 -18.60 -9.71 3.28
CA VAL A 496 -17.33 -10.08 3.92
C VAL A 496 -16.42 -10.62 2.82
N SER A 497 -15.28 -9.94 2.58
CA SER A 497 -14.24 -10.40 1.66
C SER A 497 -13.73 -11.79 2.07
N GLU A 498 -13.37 -12.60 1.07
CA GLU A 498 -12.70 -13.87 1.30
C GLU A 498 -11.48 -13.73 2.25
N ASN A 499 -11.40 -14.62 3.24
CA ASN A 499 -10.37 -14.71 4.29
C ASN A 499 -10.19 -13.44 5.15
N GLN A 500 -11.20 -12.56 5.22
CA GLN A 500 -11.22 -11.38 6.09
C GLN A 500 -12.12 -11.60 7.33
N LEU A 501 -11.97 -10.76 8.36
CA LEU A 501 -12.59 -11.00 9.67
C LEU A 501 -14.02 -10.42 9.74
N TYR A 502 -14.93 -11.24 10.25
CA TYR A 502 -16.29 -10.88 10.65
C TYR A 502 -16.50 -11.27 12.12
N ALA A 503 -17.28 -10.49 12.84
CA ALA A 503 -17.75 -10.87 14.16
C ALA A 503 -19.14 -10.31 14.45
N GLU A 504 -19.99 -11.07 15.14
CA GLU A 504 -21.37 -10.67 15.47
C GLU A 504 -21.74 -11.10 16.89
N VAL A 505 -22.56 -10.28 17.57
CA VAL A 505 -23.24 -10.61 18.82
C VAL A 505 -24.74 -10.47 18.59
N ASP A 506 -25.38 -11.61 18.27
CA ASP A 506 -26.84 -11.75 18.18
C ASP A 506 -27.50 -11.22 19.46
N GLY A 507 -28.48 -10.32 19.33
CA GLY A 507 -29.19 -9.76 20.47
C GLY A 507 -29.97 -10.78 21.31
N ASN A 508 -30.16 -12.00 20.79
CA ASN A 508 -30.68 -13.13 21.55
C ASN A 508 -29.62 -13.84 22.42
N LYS A 509 -28.31 -13.62 22.20
CA LYS A 509 -27.17 -14.23 22.92
C LYS A 509 -26.52 -13.28 23.94
N GLU A 510 -27.33 -12.46 24.61
CA GLU A 510 -26.91 -11.31 25.45
C GLU A 510 -26.72 -9.99 24.66
N ALA A 511 -27.79 -9.49 24.03
CA ALA A 511 -27.83 -8.14 23.44
C ALA A 511 -27.16 -7.08 24.31
N TYR A 512 -26.47 -6.15 23.65
CA TYR A 512 -26.23 -4.86 24.24
C TYR A 512 -27.60 -4.16 24.44
N GLN A 513 -28.07 -4.11 25.69
CA GLN A 513 -29.25 -3.34 26.06
C GLN A 513 -28.84 -1.90 26.31
N SER A 514 -29.35 -0.98 25.47
CA SER A 514 -29.17 0.45 25.69
C SER A 514 -30.01 0.87 26.89
N ALA A 515 -29.35 1.44 27.91
CA ALA A 515 -30.03 1.95 29.09
C ALA A 515 -30.76 3.28 28.83
N THR A 516 -30.52 3.90 27.68
CA THR A 516 -31.08 5.22 27.31
C THR A 516 -32.14 5.17 26.21
N LEU A 517 -32.15 4.14 25.36
CA LEU A 517 -33.16 3.98 24.32
C LEU A 517 -34.47 3.41 24.88
N GLY A 518 -35.50 4.25 25.00
CA GLY A 518 -36.88 3.78 25.20
C GLY A 518 -37.47 3.09 23.96
N THR A 519 -38.41 2.16 24.16
CA THR A 519 -39.08 1.45 23.05
C THR A 519 -39.92 2.39 22.18
N ILE A 520 -40.00 2.11 20.87
CA ILE A 520 -40.79 2.90 19.91
C ILE A 520 -41.87 2.01 19.29
N PRO A 521 -43.11 2.02 19.82
CA PRO A 521 -44.19 1.17 19.33
C PRO A 521 -44.98 1.82 18.18
N PHE A 522 -45.23 1.07 17.12
CA PHE A 522 -46.12 1.38 16.01
C PHE A 522 -47.27 0.36 16.04
N LEU A 523 -48.37 0.76 16.68
CA LEU A 523 -49.47 -0.15 17.02
C LEU A 523 -50.57 -0.15 15.95
N GLY A 524 -51.22 -1.29 15.74
CA GLY A 524 -52.39 -1.41 14.86
C GLY A 524 -52.10 -1.17 13.38
N LEU A 525 -50.86 -1.37 12.95
CA LEU A 525 -50.44 -1.34 11.55
C LEU A 525 -51.34 -2.21 10.69
N ILE A 526 -51.74 -1.68 9.53
CA ILE A 526 -52.50 -2.40 8.51
C ILE A 526 -51.66 -2.46 7.24
N ILE A 527 -51.15 -3.65 6.90
CA ILE A 527 -50.34 -3.88 5.71
C ILE A 527 -51.15 -4.67 4.69
N PRO A 528 -51.29 -4.19 3.43
CA PRO A 528 -51.80 -5.01 2.35
C PRO A 528 -50.80 -6.14 2.03
N SER A 529 -51.23 -7.39 2.21
CA SER A 529 -50.50 -8.59 1.80
C SER A 529 -51.17 -9.20 0.59
N ILE A 530 -50.36 -9.59 -0.40
CA ILE A 530 -50.82 -10.44 -1.49
C ILE A 530 -50.92 -11.88 -0.97
N ASP A 531 -52.09 -12.51 -1.12
CA ASP A 531 -52.27 -13.95 -0.89
C ASP A 531 -51.19 -14.77 -1.62
N ASP A 532 -50.39 -15.51 -0.84
CA ASP A 532 -49.26 -16.37 -1.27
C ASP A 532 -49.64 -17.36 -2.40
N LYS A 533 -50.93 -17.58 -2.62
CA LYS A 533 -51.49 -18.44 -3.68
C LYS A 533 -51.72 -17.72 -5.02
N GLY A 534 -51.26 -16.48 -5.17
CA GLY A 534 -51.26 -15.75 -6.45
C GLY A 534 -52.64 -15.36 -6.98
N LYS A 535 -53.68 -15.39 -6.14
CA LYS A 535 -55.09 -15.15 -6.55
C LYS A 535 -55.53 -13.68 -6.50
N GLY A 536 -54.59 -12.74 -6.38
CA GLY A 536 -54.84 -11.29 -6.50
C GLY A 536 -55.74 -10.68 -5.42
N LYS A 537 -56.06 -11.40 -4.33
CA LYS A 537 -56.80 -10.85 -3.20
C LYS A 537 -55.84 -10.30 -2.17
N VAL A 538 -55.79 -8.97 -2.08
CA VAL A 538 -55.11 -8.26 -1.01
C VAL A 538 -55.81 -8.56 0.32
N LYS A 539 -55.09 -9.14 1.28
CA LYS A 539 -55.50 -9.26 2.69
C LYS A 539 -54.84 -8.15 3.49
N ASN A 540 -55.63 -7.40 4.23
CA ASN A 540 -55.12 -6.44 5.20
C ASN A 540 -54.66 -7.19 6.46
N LEU A 541 -53.33 -7.38 6.61
CA LEU A 541 -52.73 -7.90 7.84
C LEU A 541 -52.73 -6.84 8.92
N LYS A 542 -53.19 -7.19 10.12
CA LYS A 542 -53.13 -6.33 11.30
C LYS A 542 -52.06 -6.78 12.29
N GLY A 543 -51.32 -5.84 12.86
CA GLY A 543 -50.33 -6.15 13.89
C GLY A 543 -49.59 -4.92 14.40
N ASP A 544 -48.49 -5.15 15.11
CA ASP A 544 -47.66 -4.09 15.70
C ASP A 544 -46.21 -4.26 15.26
N VAL A 545 -45.46 -3.17 15.23
CA VAL A 545 -44.00 -3.14 15.01
C VAL A 545 -43.39 -2.29 16.12
N ILE A 546 -42.42 -2.82 16.85
CA ILE A 546 -41.90 -2.21 18.08
C ILE A 546 -40.37 -2.23 18.03
N PHE A 547 -39.74 -1.07 17.96
CA PHE A 547 -38.30 -0.98 18.18
C PHE A 547 -38.02 -1.22 19.66
N LEU A 548 -37.19 -2.22 19.97
CA LEU A 548 -36.78 -2.59 21.32
C LEU A 548 -35.63 -1.71 21.82
N ASP A 549 -35.27 -1.80 23.10
CA ASP A 549 -34.08 -1.21 23.72
C ASP A 549 -32.79 -2.02 23.46
N LYS A 550 -32.94 -3.17 22.80
CA LYS A 550 -31.84 -4.06 22.43
C LYS A 550 -31.14 -3.64 21.14
N ILE A 551 -29.82 -3.74 21.18
CA ILE A 551 -28.90 -3.49 20.08
C ILE A 551 -28.09 -4.76 19.81
N ASP A 552 -28.01 -5.08 18.53
CA ASP A 552 -27.13 -6.07 17.92
C ASP A 552 -25.90 -5.33 17.37
N VAL A 553 -24.72 -5.92 17.57
CA VAL A 553 -23.43 -5.35 17.20
C VAL A 553 -22.63 -6.35 16.38
N TYR A 554 -22.16 -5.90 15.23
CA TYR A 554 -21.17 -6.63 14.44
C TYR A 554 -19.99 -5.75 14.06
N ILE A 555 -18.89 -6.39 13.67
CA ILE A 555 -17.69 -5.77 13.13
C ILE A 555 -17.25 -6.50 11.86
N ARG A 556 -16.89 -5.72 10.84
CA ARG A 556 -16.19 -6.17 9.63
C ARG A 556 -14.79 -5.59 9.60
N ASP A 557 -13.81 -6.41 9.24
CA ASP A 557 -12.44 -6.00 8.97
C ASP A 557 -11.94 -6.67 7.69
N GLN A 558 -11.97 -5.89 6.62
CA GLN A 558 -11.65 -6.27 5.23
C GLN A 558 -10.14 -6.23 4.93
N CYS A 559 -9.31 -5.81 5.89
CA CYS A 559 -7.93 -5.40 5.65
C CYS A 559 -6.90 -6.07 6.59
N ARG A 560 -7.37 -6.95 7.49
CA ARG A 560 -6.58 -7.71 8.46
C ARG A 560 -5.56 -8.65 7.82
N ASN A 561 -6.01 -9.54 6.92
CA ASN A 561 -5.15 -10.54 6.28
C ASN A 561 -4.70 -10.03 4.90
N GLN A 562 -3.40 -10.01 4.62
CA GLN A 562 -2.84 -9.29 3.47
C GLN A 562 -2.18 -10.22 2.45
N GLY A 563 -2.19 -9.80 1.18
CA GLY A 563 -1.60 -10.54 0.07
C GLY A 563 -2.39 -11.76 -0.40
N THR A 564 -1.89 -12.43 -1.43
CA THR A 564 -2.64 -13.50 -2.11
C THR A 564 -2.62 -14.86 -1.40
N ILE A 565 -1.81 -15.01 -0.34
CA ILE A 565 -1.73 -16.26 0.44
C ILE A 565 -2.83 -16.31 1.51
N SER A 566 -3.09 -15.20 2.20
CA SER A 566 -4.00 -15.14 3.35
C SER A 566 -5.09 -14.09 3.20
N GLY A 567 -4.93 -13.06 2.36
CA GLY A 567 -5.93 -12.00 2.17
C GLY A 567 -7.04 -12.31 1.15
N GLY A 568 -7.14 -13.57 0.70
CA GLY A 568 -8.16 -14.04 -0.23
C GLY A 568 -8.12 -13.37 -1.62
N LYS A 569 -9.24 -13.49 -2.34
CA LYS A 569 -9.54 -12.91 -3.65
C LYS A 569 -9.11 -11.45 -3.82
N HIS A 570 -9.19 -10.64 -2.77
CA HIS A 570 -8.91 -9.20 -2.79
C HIS A 570 -7.53 -8.81 -2.23
N GLY A 571 -6.83 -9.74 -1.56
CA GLY A 571 -5.50 -9.52 -1.00
C GLY A 571 -5.46 -8.65 0.26
N GLY A 572 -6.56 -8.51 0.99
CA GLY A 572 -6.67 -7.60 2.15
C GLY A 572 -6.79 -6.13 1.80
N GLU A 573 -7.38 -5.83 0.64
CA GLU A 573 -7.62 -4.46 0.21
C GLU A 573 -9.06 -3.99 0.50
N PRO A 574 -9.28 -2.69 0.73
CA PRO A 574 -10.57 -2.15 1.11
C PRO A 574 -11.66 -2.40 0.06
N MET A 575 -12.90 -2.54 0.53
CA MET A 575 -14.07 -2.70 -0.31
C MET A 575 -14.43 -1.42 -1.07
N ASP A 576 -14.87 -1.56 -2.31
CA ASP A 576 -15.37 -0.48 -3.17
C ASP A 576 -16.77 0.00 -2.71
N ASP A 577 -16.85 0.68 -1.56
CA ASP A 577 -18.11 1.27 -1.09
C ASP A 577 -18.27 2.75 -1.50
N THR A 578 -19.33 3.02 -2.26
CA THR A 578 -19.72 4.37 -2.69
C THR A 578 -20.01 5.35 -1.56
N LEU A 579 -20.44 4.91 -0.37
CA LEU A 579 -20.70 5.81 0.77
C LEU A 579 -19.39 6.39 1.32
N VAL A 580 -18.34 5.56 1.43
CA VAL A 580 -17.02 6.02 1.84
C VAL A 580 -16.19 6.66 0.72
N THR A 581 -16.46 6.36 -0.57
CA THR A 581 -15.72 7.02 -1.66
C THR A 581 -15.84 8.54 -1.60
N VAL A 582 -14.70 9.22 -1.65
CA VAL A 582 -14.68 10.65 -1.98
C VAL A 582 -14.68 10.73 -3.49
N ASN A 583 -15.86 10.85 -4.09
CA ASN A 583 -15.96 11.20 -5.50
C ASN A 583 -15.54 12.67 -5.62
N PRO A 584 -14.38 12.99 -6.25
CA PRO A 584 -13.93 14.37 -6.36
C PRO A 584 -15.00 15.15 -7.11
N LEU A 585 -15.45 16.29 -6.55
CA LEU A 585 -16.44 17.16 -7.19
C LEU A 585 -15.92 17.48 -8.59
N ARG A 586 -16.55 16.89 -9.63
CA ARG A 586 -16.11 17.10 -11.02
C ARG A 586 -15.97 18.59 -11.27
N LYS A 587 -14.77 19.03 -11.64
CA LYS A 587 -14.49 20.41 -12.02
C LYS A 587 -15.35 20.73 -13.25
N GLY A 588 -16.45 21.46 -13.03
CA GLY A 588 -17.55 21.60 -13.99
C GLY A 588 -18.94 21.15 -13.50
N SER A 589 -19.10 20.70 -12.24
CA SER A 589 -20.43 20.58 -11.64
C SER A 589 -21.09 21.98 -11.54
N PRO A 590 -22.42 22.11 -11.74
CA PRO A 590 -23.09 23.40 -11.98
C PRO A 590 -23.21 24.34 -10.78
N PHE A 591 -22.43 24.09 -9.71
CA PHE A 591 -22.31 24.95 -8.54
C PHE A 591 -21.09 25.88 -8.59
N GLY A 592 -20.25 25.76 -9.63
CA GLY A 592 -19.28 26.81 -10.00
C GLY A 592 -20.01 27.98 -10.66
N SER A 593 -19.90 29.17 -10.07
CA SER A 593 -20.50 30.41 -10.55
C SER A 593 -20.05 30.76 -11.97
N ASP A 594 -21.00 30.76 -12.93
CA ASP A 594 -21.09 31.71 -14.05
C ASP A 594 -22.32 31.35 -14.91
N ASN A 595 -23.46 31.98 -14.63
CA ASN A 595 -24.63 31.95 -15.52
C ASN A 595 -25.20 33.37 -15.67
N PRO A 596 -25.43 33.87 -16.90
CA PRO A 596 -25.87 35.24 -17.14
C PRO A 596 -27.36 35.44 -16.80
N PRO A 597 -27.76 36.67 -16.44
CA PRO A 597 -29.16 36.96 -16.10
C PRO A 597 -30.05 36.96 -17.35
N GLY A 598 -31.03 36.05 -17.42
CA GLY A 598 -32.11 36.17 -18.43
C GLY A 598 -32.91 34.92 -18.81
N SER A 599 -32.48 33.69 -18.46
CA SER A 599 -33.21 32.47 -18.85
C SER A 599 -34.15 31.96 -17.77
N ASP A 600 -35.35 32.54 -17.70
CA ASP A 600 -36.42 32.09 -16.80
C ASP A 600 -37.08 30.80 -17.33
N LYS A 601 -36.41 29.67 -17.11
CA LYS A 601 -36.95 28.32 -17.25
C LYS A 601 -36.46 27.44 -16.11
N LEU A 602 -37.30 27.34 -15.07
CA LEU A 602 -37.23 26.29 -14.06
C LEU A 602 -37.51 24.92 -14.68
N ILE A 603 -36.51 24.36 -15.37
CA ILE A 603 -36.42 22.93 -15.65
C ILE A 603 -35.24 22.43 -14.82
N GLY A 604 -35.56 21.98 -13.61
CA GLY A 604 -34.61 21.23 -12.79
C GLY A 604 -34.36 19.88 -13.44
N GLU A 605 -33.39 19.80 -14.36
CA GLU A 605 -32.78 18.53 -14.72
C GLU A 605 -32.08 17.99 -13.47
N GLY A 606 -32.78 17.13 -12.75
CA GLY A 606 -32.28 16.52 -11.53
C GLY A 606 -31.01 15.73 -11.82
N ILE A 607 -30.11 15.68 -10.83
CA ILE A 607 -28.92 14.82 -10.85
C ILE A 607 -29.41 13.37 -10.74
N GLY A 608 -29.74 12.82 -11.90
CA GLY A 608 -30.41 11.56 -12.16
C GLY A 608 -30.28 11.23 -13.64
N GLY A 609 -29.03 11.26 -14.11
CA GLY A 609 -28.67 11.15 -15.51
C GLY A 609 -27.35 10.40 -15.68
N ASP A 610 -27.45 9.08 -15.79
CA ASP A 610 -26.43 8.28 -16.47
C ASP A 610 -26.25 8.81 -17.89
N LYS A 611 -25.04 9.30 -18.22
CA LYS A 611 -24.34 9.09 -19.51
C LYS A 611 -22.83 9.25 -19.33
N GLY A 612 -22.02 8.27 -19.76
CA GLY A 612 -20.58 8.51 -19.95
C GLY A 612 -19.61 7.34 -19.91
N SER A 613 -19.92 6.22 -20.57
CA SER A 613 -18.96 5.18 -21.03
C SER A 613 -17.90 4.63 -20.05
N GLY A 614 -18.08 3.38 -19.61
CA GLY A 614 -16.95 2.45 -19.45
C GLY A 614 -16.61 1.94 -18.04
N GLY A 615 -17.28 2.40 -16.99
CA GLY A 615 -17.17 1.84 -15.64
C GLY A 615 -18.51 1.23 -15.21
N TYR A 616 -18.49 0.06 -14.55
CA TYR A 616 -19.70 -0.63 -14.10
C TYR A 616 -20.45 0.19 -13.04
N GLY A 617 -21.44 0.96 -13.49
CA GLY A 617 -22.47 1.49 -12.61
C GLY A 617 -23.27 0.33 -12.01
N CYS A 618 -23.59 0.45 -10.72
CA CYS A 618 -24.46 -0.48 -10.01
C CYS A 618 -25.91 -0.41 -10.52
N GLY A 619 -26.18 -1.14 -11.61
CA GLY A 619 -27.53 -1.49 -12.07
C GLY A 619 -27.62 -1.76 -13.58
N PRO A 620 -28.54 -2.63 -14.07
CA PRO A 620 -29.57 -3.36 -13.33
C PRO A 620 -29.57 -4.89 -13.58
N LYS A 621 -29.40 -5.70 -12.53
CA LYS A 621 -30.02 -7.03 -12.40
C LYS A 621 -30.34 -7.29 -10.93
N GLY A 622 -31.57 -6.97 -10.55
CA GLY A 622 -32.01 -6.98 -9.14
C GLY A 622 -32.39 -5.59 -8.64
N SER A 623 -33.31 -4.90 -9.33
CA SER A 623 -34.01 -3.76 -8.72
C SER A 623 -35.06 -4.29 -7.73
N GLY A 624 -34.58 -4.89 -6.65
CA GLY A 624 -35.40 -5.28 -5.52
C GLY A 624 -35.80 -4.06 -4.74
N SER A 625 -37.11 -3.79 -4.67
CA SER A 625 -37.61 -2.82 -3.72
C SER A 625 -37.33 -3.31 -2.30
N PRO A 626 -36.90 -2.45 -1.37
CA PRO A 626 -36.51 -2.89 -0.04
C PRO A 626 -37.70 -3.51 0.69
N PRO A 627 -37.48 -4.56 1.49
CA PRO A 627 -38.53 -5.13 2.30
C PRO A 627 -39.03 -4.10 3.33
N LEU A 628 -40.31 -4.20 3.69
CA LEU A 628 -40.90 -3.49 4.83
C LEU A 628 -40.06 -3.73 6.11
N LEU A 629 -39.67 -4.99 6.32
CA LEU A 629 -38.83 -5.49 7.40
C LEU A 629 -37.95 -6.62 6.87
N SER A 630 -36.65 -6.59 7.12
CA SER A 630 -35.69 -7.65 6.76
C SER A 630 -35.36 -8.56 7.94
N ALA A 631 -34.81 -9.75 7.64
CA ALA A 631 -34.22 -10.64 8.64
C ALA A 631 -33.20 -9.93 9.54
N GLN A 632 -33.05 -10.44 10.77
CA GLN A 632 -31.97 -10.07 11.70
C GLN A 632 -30.66 -10.79 11.31
N SER A 633 -30.15 -10.49 10.12
CA SER A 633 -28.90 -11.02 9.55
C SER A 633 -28.21 -9.91 8.76
N ASP A 634 -26.88 -9.80 8.89
CA ASP A 634 -26.09 -8.81 8.14
C ASP A 634 -26.03 -9.10 6.64
N PHE A 635 -26.22 -10.36 6.27
CA PHE A 635 -26.18 -10.79 4.89
C PHE A 635 -27.57 -10.80 4.24
N GLY A 636 -28.60 -10.39 4.99
CA GLY A 636 -29.98 -10.34 4.51
C GLY A 636 -30.48 -11.70 4.03
N ASP A 637 -30.27 -12.74 4.86
CA ASP A 637 -30.56 -14.17 4.62
C ASP A 637 -31.60 -14.42 3.52
N PRO A 638 -31.30 -15.28 2.53
CA PRO A 638 -31.99 -15.30 1.23
C PRO A 638 -33.49 -15.55 1.36
N VAL A 639 -34.24 -14.46 1.49
CA VAL A 639 -35.70 -14.46 1.56
C VAL A 639 -36.22 -14.97 0.22
N PRO A 640 -36.89 -16.15 0.14
CA PRO A 640 -37.15 -16.81 -1.15
C PRO A 640 -38.14 -16.08 -2.09
N GLN A 641 -38.56 -14.86 -1.75
CA GLN A 641 -39.65 -14.13 -2.40
C GLN A 641 -39.35 -12.63 -2.64
N ILE A 642 -38.17 -12.13 -2.25
CA ILE A 642 -37.80 -10.72 -2.42
C ILE A 642 -36.57 -10.67 -3.35
N PRO A 643 -36.51 -9.79 -4.37
CA PRO A 643 -35.34 -9.74 -5.24
C PRO A 643 -34.12 -9.36 -4.38
N PRO A 644 -32.93 -9.93 -4.69
CA PRO A 644 -31.77 -9.82 -3.81
C PRO A 644 -31.49 -8.37 -3.46
N ALA A 645 -31.36 -8.10 -2.16
CA ALA A 645 -31.02 -6.78 -1.67
C ALA A 645 -29.73 -6.29 -2.33
N PRO A 646 -29.55 -4.98 -2.54
CA PRO A 646 -28.32 -4.46 -3.08
C PRO A 646 -27.18 -4.77 -2.10
N PHE A 647 -26.26 -5.63 -2.51
CA PHE A 647 -25.00 -5.85 -1.82
C PHE A 647 -23.96 -4.85 -2.35
N VAL A 648 -23.21 -4.21 -1.46
CA VAL A 648 -21.93 -3.57 -1.82
C VAL A 648 -20.97 -4.69 -2.16
N GLN A 649 -20.38 -4.64 -3.36
CA GLN A 649 -19.52 -5.68 -3.90
C GLN A 649 -18.19 -5.07 -4.32
N TYR A 650 -17.12 -5.85 -4.16
CA TYR A 650 -15.85 -5.52 -4.78
C TYR A 650 -15.99 -5.45 -6.30
N SER A 651 -15.42 -4.40 -6.89
CA SER A 651 -15.25 -4.36 -8.34
C SER A 651 -14.25 -5.44 -8.78
N LYS A 652 -14.33 -5.85 -10.05
CA LYS A 652 -13.34 -6.72 -10.68
C LYS A 652 -12.57 -5.93 -11.72
N GLY A 653 -11.24 -6.11 -11.78
CA GLY A 653 -10.42 -5.51 -12.82
C GLY A 653 -10.90 -5.91 -14.22
N SER A 654 -11.00 -4.95 -15.13
CA SER A 654 -11.46 -5.18 -16.52
C SER A 654 -10.54 -6.12 -17.30
N ALA A 655 -9.29 -6.24 -16.87
CA ALA A 655 -8.28 -7.20 -17.30
C ALA A 655 -7.28 -7.38 -16.14
N PRO A 656 -6.45 -8.44 -16.14
CA PRO A 656 -5.29 -8.54 -15.25
C PRO A 656 -4.44 -7.28 -15.35
N GLY A 657 -4.31 -6.56 -14.23
CA GLY A 657 -3.50 -5.35 -14.15
C GLY A 657 -4.22 -4.01 -14.27
N ALA A 658 -5.49 -3.96 -13.92
CA ALA A 658 -6.11 -2.70 -13.55
C ALA A 658 -5.53 -2.17 -12.21
N THR A 659 -5.55 -0.85 -12.02
CA THR A 659 -5.38 -0.23 -10.69
C THR A 659 -6.73 -0.28 -9.95
N ARG A 660 -6.76 -0.77 -8.71
CA ARG A 660 -7.99 -0.81 -7.90
C ARG A 660 -8.58 0.61 -7.70
N PRO A 661 -9.90 0.83 -7.86
CA PRO A 661 -10.52 2.15 -7.65
C PRO A 661 -10.30 2.72 -6.24
N THR A 662 -10.32 1.89 -5.20
CA THR A 662 -10.05 2.34 -3.82
C THR A 662 -8.69 3.00 -3.63
N TYR A 663 -7.68 2.69 -4.46
CA TYR A 663 -6.40 3.42 -4.46
C TYR A 663 -6.52 4.90 -4.88
N ARG A 664 -7.65 5.29 -5.49
CA ARG A 664 -7.93 6.64 -6.00
C ARG A 664 -9.00 7.37 -5.21
N THR A 665 -10.01 6.66 -4.69
CA THR A 665 -11.20 7.26 -4.07
C THR A 665 -11.40 6.90 -2.60
N THR A 666 -10.50 6.10 -2.01
CA THR A 666 -10.71 5.38 -0.73
C THR A 666 -11.80 4.29 -0.84
N GLY A 667 -11.73 3.30 0.05
CA GLY A 667 -12.71 2.23 0.23
C GLY A 667 -12.79 1.81 1.69
N LEU A 668 -13.73 0.95 2.06
CA LEU A 668 -13.97 0.58 3.46
C LEU A 668 -12.98 -0.52 3.89
N CYS A 669 -12.20 -0.24 4.94
CA CYS A 669 -11.25 -1.18 5.53
C CYS A 669 -11.89 -1.90 6.73
N GLY A 670 -12.61 -1.18 7.59
CA GLY A 670 -13.41 -1.83 8.62
C GLY A 670 -14.57 -0.98 9.09
N SER A 671 -15.59 -1.63 9.65
CA SER A 671 -16.70 -0.95 10.31
C SER A 671 -17.20 -1.69 11.54
N ILE A 672 -17.78 -0.94 12.46
CA ILE A 672 -18.61 -1.43 13.56
C ILE A 672 -20.01 -0.85 13.40
N ARG A 673 -21.05 -1.69 13.51
CA ARG A 673 -22.43 -1.27 13.30
C ARG A 673 -23.34 -1.66 14.45
N PHE A 674 -24.18 -0.71 14.83
CA PHE A 674 -25.16 -0.85 15.90
C PHE A 674 -26.57 -0.87 15.31
N ARG A 675 -27.18 -2.04 15.26
CA ARG A 675 -28.53 -2.25 14.70
C ARG A 675 -29.54 -2.41 15.82
N ARG A 676 -30.73 -1.82 15.67
CA ARG A 676 -31.75 -1.83 16.72
C ARG A 676 -32.80 -2.90 16.45
N GLU A 677 -33.01 -3.82 17.40
CA GLU A 677 -33.99 -4.91 17.23
C GLU A 677 -35.41 -4.35 17.02
N VAL A 678 -36.11 -4.84 16.00
CA VAL A 678 -37.51 -4.48 15.73
C VAL A 678 -38.40 -5.72 15.84
N GLN A 679 -39.18 -5.79 16.91
CA GLN A 679 -40.15 -6.86 17.15
C GLN A 679 -41.46 -6.61 16.39
N VAL A 680 -42.01 -7.66 15.79
CA VAL A 680 -43.30 -7.69 15.10
C VAL A 680 -44.33 -8.47 15.91
N LYS A 681 -45.61 -8.10 15.86
CA LYS A 681 -46.71 -8.84 16.50
C LYS A 681 -47.92 -8.97 15.59
N GLY A 682 -48.82 -9.90 15.92
CA GLY A 682 -50.10 -10.08 15.24
C GLY A 682 -50.00 -10.81 13.90
N GLN A 683 -50.92 -10.53 12.98
CA GLN A 683 -50.98 -11.17 11.66
C GLN A 683 -49.77 -10.81 10.78
N ILE A 684 -49.15 -9.64 11.03
CA ILE A 684 -47.92 -9.22 10.36
C ILE A 684 -46.80 -10.23 10.67
N ALA A 685 -46.65 -10.62 11.94
CA ALA A 685 -45.67 -11.62 12.36
C ALA A 685 -45.92 -12.98 11.68
N SER A 686 -47.17 -13.38 11.41
CA SER A 686 -47.44 -14.65 10.70
C SER A 686 -47.04 -14.67 9.22
N VAL A 687 -46.88 -13.50 8.58
CA VAL A 687 -46.42 -13.39 7.17
C VAL A 687 -44.95 -13.03 7.08
N LEU A 688 -44.42 -12.28 8.06
CA LEU A 688 -43.01 -11.98 8.17
C LEU A 688 -42.22 -13.06 8.90
N GLY A 689 -42.83 -13.97 9.67
CA GLY A 689 -42.13 -15.03 10.41
C GLY A 689 -41.52 -16.14 9.53
N THR A 690 -41.77 -16.10 8.22
CA THR A 690 -41.02 -16.87 7.20
C THR A 690 -39.76 -16.15 6.71
N VAL A 691 -39.62 -14.86 7.04
CA VAL A 691 -38.56 -13.92 6.68
C VAL A 691 -37.73 -13.52 7.91
N LEU A 692 -38.34 -13.53 9.09
CA LEU A 692 -37.79 -13.10 10.37
C LEU A 692 -37.54 -14.31 11.26
N TYR A 693 -36.34 -14.37 11.85
CA TYR A 693 -36.04 -15.35 12.88
C TYR A 693 -36.66 -14.87 14.20
N LYS A 694 -37.74 -15.53 14.66
CA LYS A 694 -38.43 -15.29 15.95
C LYS A 694 -39.15 -13.94 16.09
N ASP A 695 -39.86 -13.50 15.05
CA ASP A 695 -40.64 -12.24 15.04
C ASP A 695 -39.79 -10.95 15.26
N VAL A 696 -38.47 -11.00 15.09
CA VAL A 696 -37.57 -9.84 15.20
C VAL A 696 -36.81 -9.62 13.88
N GLY A 697 -36.61 -8.36 13.50
CA GLY A 697 -35.94 -7.94 12.26
C GLY A 697 -35.52 -6.48 12.26
N TYR A 698 -35.31 -5.92 11.06
CA TYR A 698 -34.88 -4.52 10.85
C TYR A 698 -35.74 -3.79 9.83
N ILE A 699 -35.98 -2.49 10.00
CA ILE A 699 -36.71 -1.68 9.00
C ILE A 699 -35.78 -1.39 7.82
N GLY A 700 -36.19 -1.76 6.61
CA GLY A 700 -35.40 -1.50 5.41
C GLY A 700 -35.28 -0.01 5.09
N GLN A 701 -36.36 0.61 4.63
CA GLN A 701 -36.27 1.90 3.93
C GLN A 701 -36.43 3.12 4.86
N LYS A 702 -35.45 4.02 4.77
CA LYS A 702 -35.50 5.39 5.33
C LYS A 702 -35.37 6.38 4.16
N PRO A 703 -36.07 7.53 4.17
CA PRO A 703 -35.92 8.52 3.11
C PRO A 703 -34.50 9.08 3.11
N ALA A 704 -33.73 8.67 2.11
CA ALA A 704 -32.54 9.38 1.67
C ALA A 704 -32.96 10.73 1.05
N THR A 705 -33.33 11.68 1.90
CA THR A 705 -33.47 13.07 1.49
C THR A 705 -32.05 13.64 1.37
N PRO A 706 -31.58 14.06 0.18
CA PRO A 706 -30.23 14.60 0.02
C PRO A 706 -30.18 16.06 0.50
N THR A 707 -30.55 16.31 1.76
CA THR A 707 -30.52 17.63 2.38
C THR A 707 -29.14 17.94 2.94
N LYS A 708 -28.31 18.52 2.07
CA LYS A 708 -27.05 19.23 2.32
C LYS A 708 -25.94 18.44 3.05
N THR A 709 -24.93 18.10 2.27
CA THR A 709 -23.67 17.55 2.72
C THR A 709 -22.72 18.62 3.30
N TYR A 710 -22.14 18.26 4.45
CA TYR A 710 -20.86 18.69 5.04
C TYR A 710 -20.69 20.10 5.65
N PHE A 711 -20.30 20.09 6.93
CA PHE A 711 -19.18 20.92 7.39
C PHE A 711 -17.89 20.31 6.85
N THR A 712 -17.26 20.94 5.85
CA THR A 712 -15.91 20.58 5.41
C THR A 712 -14.89 21.48 6.10
N SER A 713 -14.08 20.89 6.99
CA SER A 713 -12.74 21.41 7.32
C SER A 713 -11.66 20.78 6.41
N ASP A 714 -12.06 20.33 5.22
CA ASP A 714 -11.21 19.70 4.20
C ASP A 714 -11.05 20.68 3.01
N PRO A 715 -10.13 21.66 3.11
CA PRO A 715 -9.83 22.58 2.00
C PRO A 715 -8.95 21.93 0.91
N THR A 716 -8.60 20.64 1.04
CA THR A 716 -7.51 20.01 0.28
C THR A 716 -7.79 18.56 -0.11
N ASP A 717 -8.84 18.30 -0.90
CA ASP A 717 -8.68 17.40 -2.06
C ASP A 717 -9.79 17.50 -3.14
N VAL A 718 -9.60 18.37 -4.14
CA VAL A 718 -10.35 18.29 -5.42
C VAL A 718 -9.52 18.70 -6.65
N THR A 719 -8.23 18.99 -6.50
CA THR A 719 -7.39 19.49 -7.61
C THR A 719 -5.98 18.92 -7.71
N ASP A 720 -5.51 18.06 -6.81
CA ASP A 720 -4.25 17.32 -7.03
C ASP A 720 -4.47 16.10 -7.95
N ASN A 721 -4.99 16.40 -9.14
CA ASN A 721 -4.96 15.49 -10.27
C ASN A 721 -3.51 15.43 -10.77
N PHE A 722 -2.78 14.41 -10.30
CA PHE A 722 -1.43 14.04 -10.74
C PHE A 722 -0.36 15.08 -10.42
N GLY A 723 0.16 15.02 -9.20
CA GLY A 723 1.46 15.55 -8.80
C GLY A 723 2.67 14.89 -9.50
N ASP A 724 2.62 14.67 -10.81
CA ASP A 724 3.79 14.46 -11.66
C ASP A 724 4.42 15.84 -11.98
N LYS A 725 5.08 16.42 -10.98
CA LYS A 725 6.11 17.47 -11.12
C LYS A 725 7.13 17.42 -9.99
#